data_AF-A0A4Q2Y002-F1
#
_entry.id   AF-A0A4Q2Y002-F1
#
_cell.length_a   1.000
_cell.length_b   1.000
_cell.length_c   1.000
_cell.angle_alpha   90.00
_cell.angle_beta   90.00
_cell.angle_gamma   90.00
#
_symmetry.space_group_name_H-M   'P 1'
#
loop_
_entity.id
_entity.type
_entity.pdbx_description
1 polymer ?
#
loop_
_entity_poly.entity_id
_entity_poly.type
_entity_poly.pdbx_seq_one_letter_code
_entity_poly.pdbx_strand_id
1 'polypeptide(L)'
;MFFPSLLHAAPPVGFEETFALAGDRPAALKELIPGTPEYYYYSALQAQNAGQIPEAARLLKEWQERYPAGDGQRELLATRQHYLAYSIDPAGTLAWLKESRGLNFDHVRETAGTPPEIPTALDPALITWDAFFAEAARQDPTLKTLTDSGLRSVLWRGIALNPDARRALLSRVTRPDLPGLTELILTDLRTKESRGFGEFPIHRNLLLDQLASLQKQEPALLHNQAFVETWMQRLVPPDGADPERDPAVRLAWLERQQAFADTLAPTFNSLKASVLYQRLEFDLKRNQCDPALLTAYLKLPRMVIYLNPQFRERADVFRYPVDLGSDFTALTGRGPIRQDDDVVRRCLLLLLAKNPDTTPFKPWVEEEWLKTILAEAQLTAKPEAADQYVSLLPPAAYQQLRTRTDLEFDPSSREDWLPQDEVALDLHLKNVPHLLVKVFEINTENVHRSTGKQVNTDLDLDGLVANREFSADYTDPPLQRVRRTFKFPELNGRRGVWIIEFIGGGKSSRALVRKGGLRVLPASTPAGTRLTVLDENTAPVPGAYALLGSQRFAADASGHIMMPFTTTPGPQNVVIGDGTGFTTLESISKEGENYSLNAGLHVPRESLLPGRKATAVLRPAVLCNDRLMELSALENPKLTVRAVSLDGIPSVTVVPLKDLAPDKETLVPFNVPDRVSTLNLTLSGEVKSLITGQPVTVSSGTDVRINGFTLSNQTGDLHLSRSTAGWSLSLLGRNGEPLGNRQIGVSLVNPDFTIQLPGNLRTDDSGKALLGRLDGISAVTATSGITRPFMLPRSQSSVDEEIHLAAGEVLRLPWLLAEEEDGAKSGFSLIEVRGGAFVRTITEGIALEDGALAVKGLAAGTYEAFLTGREEPVTVRVAAGKVVDGHLLNNAVSLELSTPDPLAVTGMTSGTFSLPGTDKPVEALTFHIAHATKDTRVHVMVSRFLPAFDAFEELGNDSMPEPELTPNIWRPSLYQSARTIGEEYRYVLERRSHRVFAGNLLPRPGLLLNPWAIADTSTEKQDAAGSGQLGHLTSLTEEC
;
A
#
# COMPACT_ATOMS: atom_id res chain seq x y z
N MET A 1 -3.40 37.94 -23.08
CA MET A 1 -2.70 39.03 -22.37
C MET A 1 -2.10 39.93 -23.45
N PHE A 2 -2.69 41.11 -23.66
CA PHE A 2 -2.23 42.14 -24.61
C PHE A 2 -1.15 42.99 -23.93
N PHE A 3 -0.03 43.29 -24.60
CA PHE A 3 0.86 44.44 -24.34
C PHE A 3 1.67 44.75 -25.63
N PRO A 4 2.15 45.99 -25.82
CA PRO A 4 1.81 46.80 -26.98
C PRO A 4 3.04 47.16 -27.82
N SER A 5 2.77 47.69 -29.02
CA SER A 5 3.73 48.38 -29.85
C SER A 5 4.31 49.61 -29.13
N LEU A 6 5.62 49.61 -28.90
CA LEU A 6 6.40 50.81 -28.58
C LEU A 6 7.29 51.14 -29.79
N LEU A 7 6.91 52.20 -30.51
CA LEU A 7 7.80 52.95 -31.39
C LEU A 7 9.09 53.27 -30.62
N HIS A 8 10.21 52.72 -31.08
CA HIS A 8 11.54 53.14 -30.65
C HIS A 8 12.16 54.00 -31.76
N ALA A 9 12.61 55.19 -31.36
CA ALA A 9 13.52 56.02 -32.12
C ALA A 9 14.77 55.21 -32.52
N ALA A 10 15.33 55.50 -33.70
CA ALA A 10 16.57 54.88 -34.15
C ALA A 10 17.68 55.08 -33.09
N PRO A 11 18.36 54.01 -32.65
CA PRO A 11 19.53 54.14 -31.79
C PRO A 11 20.65 54.89 -32.54
N PRO A 12 21.59 55.54 -31.82
CA PRO A 12 22.72 56.21 -32.46
C PRO A 12 23.49 55.21 -33.34
N VAL A 13 23.84 55.63 -34.56
CA VAL A 13 24.60 54.86 -35.57
C VAL A 13 25.79 54.19 -34.89
N GLY A 14 25.77 52.85 -34.82
CA GLY A 14 26.84 52.06 -34.24
C GLY A 14 28.09 52.07 -35.12
N PHE A 15 29.27 51.84 -34.53
CA PHE A 15 30.54 51.75 -35.27
C PHE A 15 30.50 50.71 -36.41
N GLU A 16 29.64 49.70 -36.31
CA GLU A 16 29.37 48.70 -37.35
C GLU A 16 28.95 49.30 -38.69
N GLU A 17 28.07 50.31 -38.68
CA GLU A 17 27.59 50.99 -39.89
C GLU A 17 28.67 51.93 -40.44
N THR A 18 29.40 52.64 -39.57
CA THR A 18 30.58 53.44 -39.93
C THR A 18 31.65 52.59 -40.62
N PHE A 19 31.95 51.41 -40.08
CA PHE A 19 32.94 50.49 -40.65
C PHE A 19 32.46 49.85 -41.97
N ALA A 20 31.17 49.48 -42.06
CA ALA A 20 30.61 48.88 -43.27
C ALA A 20 30.60 49.86 -44.46
N LEU A 21 30.25 51.13 -44.20
CA LEU A 21 30.08 52.19 -45.20
C LEU A 21 31.35 53.03 -45.47
N ALA A 22 32.42 52.88 -44.66
CA ALA A 22 33.66 53.62 -44.86
C ALA A 22 34.35 53.28 -46.19
N GLY A 23 34.63 54.31 -47.00
CA GLY A 23 35.48 54.19 -48.20
C GLY A 23 36.95 53.87 -47.89
N ASP A 24 37.41 54.19 -46.67
CA ASP A 24 38.72 53.83 -46.13
C ASP A 24 38.54 53.21 -44.72
N ARG A 25 38.34 51.89 -44.66
CA ARG A 25 38.13 51.15 -43.41
C ARG A 25 39.30 51.24 -42.43
N PRO A 26 40.58 51.18 -42.85
CA PRO A 26 41.72 51.47 -41.98
C PRO A 26 41.66 52.84 -41.29
N ALA A 27 41.11 53.87 -41.94
CA ALA A 27 40.90 55.18 -41.29
C ALA A 27 39.82 55.12 -40.21
N ALA A 28 38.71 54.41 -40.44
CA ALA A 28 37.63 54.22 -39.47
C ALA A 28 38.10 53.46 -38.21
N LEU A 29 39.01 52.49 -38.35
CA LEU A 29 39.57 51.74 -37.21
C LEU A 29 40.31 52.63 -36.18
N LYS A 30 40.73 53.84 -36.56
CA LYS A 30 41.40 54.78 -35.64
C LYS A 30 40.45 55.39 -34.60
N GLU A 31 39.13 55.29 -34.82
CA GLU A 31 38.11 55.73 -33.86
C GLU A 31 37.92 54.70 -32.72
N LEU A 32 38.40 53.46 -32.91
CA LEU A 32 38.39 52.44 -31.87
C LEU A 32 39.60 52.56 -30.94
N ILE A 33 39.39 52.22 -29.67
CA ILE A 33 40.44 52.24 -28.65
C ILE A 33 41.32 50.98 -28.83
N PRO A 34 42.64 51.11 -29.12
CA PRO A 34 43.50 49.97 -29.30
C PRO A 34 43.51 49.04 -28.09
N GLY A 35 43.28 47.75 -28.34
CA GLY A 35 43.29 46.71 -27.32
C GLY A 35 41.95 46.45 -26.62
N THR A 36 40.83 47.05 -27.06
CA THR A 36 39.48 46.60 -26.65
C THR A 36 38.98 45.44 -27.54
N PRO A 37 37.96 44.67 -27.11
CA PRO A 37 37.37 43.61 -27.94
C PRO A 37 36.83 44.13 -29.28
N GLU A 38 36.19 45.31 -29.31
CA GLU A 38 35.71 45.90 -30.57
C GLU A 38 36.86 46.21 -31.53
N TYR A 39 37.97 46.75 -31.02
CA TYR A 39 39.18 46.98 -31.82
C TYR A 39 39.72 45.69 -32.41
N TYR A 40 39.85 44.62 -31.61
CA TYR A 40 40.34 43.34 -32.11
C TYR A 40 39.40 42.73 -33.14
N TYR A 41 38.09 42.77 -32.92
CA TYR A 41 37.09 42.27 -33.86
C TYR A 41 37.17 42.96 -35.22
N TYR A 42 37.05 44.30 -35.25
CA TYR A 42 37.04 45.03 -36.52
C TYR A 42 38.40 45.05 -37.21
N SER A 43 39.50 45.05 -36.46
CA SER A 43 40.85 44.97 -37.03
C SER A 43 41.14 43.59 -37.63
N ALA A 44 40.76 42.51 -36.93
CA ALA A 44 40.90 41.15 -37.46
C ALA A 44 39.99 40.91 -38.67
N LEU A 45 38.74 41.41 -38.62
CA LEU A 45 37.80 41.33 -39.74
C LEU A 45 38.32 42.12 -40.97
N GLN A 46 38.88 43.31 -40.77
CA GLN A 46 39.47 44.09 -41.87
C GLN A 46 40.69 43.38 -42.45
N ALA A 47 41.57 42.84 -41.61
CA ALA A 47 42.74 42.07 -42.06
C ALA A 47 42.31 40.83 -42.87
N GLN A 48 41.27 40.12 -42.43
CA GLN A 48 40.67 39.01 -43.20
C GLN A 48 40.09 39.47 -44.54
N ASN A 49 39.34 40.59 -44.55
CA ASN A 49 38.73 41.14 -45.78
C ASN A 49 39.79 41.64 -46.78
N ALA A 50 40.93 42.14 -46.29
CA ALA A 50 42.06 42.58 -47.10
C ALA A 50 43.01 41.44 -47.52
N GLY A 51 42.71 40.19 -47.15
CA GLY A 51 43.57 39.02 -47.44
C GLY A 51 44.87 38.98 -46.65
N GLN A 52 45.01 39.80 -45.61
CA GLN A 52 46.18 39.86 -44.72
C GLN A 52 46.08 38.78 -43.64
N ILE A 53 46.05 37.51 -44.07
CA ILE A 53 45.76 36.35 -43.22
C ILE A 53 46.74 36.22 -42.02
N PRO A 54 48.07 36.41 -42.18
CA PRO A 54 48.99 36.36 -41.03
C PRO A 54 48.74 37.45 -39.99
N GLU A 55 48.32 38.63 -40.44
CA GLU A 55 48.02 39.76 -39.54
C GLU A 55 46.72 39.52 -38.78
N ALA A 56 45.70 38.98 -39.43
CA ALA A 56 44.48 38.55 -38.76
C ALA A 56 44.75 37.48 -37.69
N ALA A 57 45.65 36.51 -37.97
CA ALA A 57 46.05 35.50 -37.00
C ALA A 57 46.77 36.10 -35.78
N ARG A 58 47.66 37.09 -36.01
CA ARG A 58 48.32 37.84 -34.93
C ARG A 58 47.30 38.57 -34.05
N LEU A 59 46.35 39.29 -34.65
CA LEU A 59 45.31 40.04 -33.93
C LEU A 59 44.38 39.12 -33.13
N LEU A 60 43.98 37.96 -33.69
CA LEU A 60 43.17 36.98 -32.97
C LEU A 60 43.91 36.35 -31.79
N LYS A 61 45.22 36.11 -31.94
CA LYS A 61 46.06 35.61 -30.85
C LYS A 61 46.22 36.65 -29.73
N GLU A 62 46.50 37.90 -30.07
CA GLU A 62 46.58 39.00 -29.09
C GLU A 62 45.24 39.24 -28.38
N TRP A 63 44.13 39.11 -29.10
CA TRP A 63 42.79 39.15 -28.50
C TRP A 63 42.62 38.02 -27.48
N GLN A 64 43.01 36.78 -27.82
CA GLN A 64 42.92 35.64 -26.91
C GLN A 64 43.79 35.79 -25.66
N GLU A 65 45.03 36.29 -25.81
CA GLU A 65 45.95 36.51 -24.68
C GLU A 65 45.45 37.59 -23.72
N ARG A 66 44.83 38.66 -24.26
CA ARG A 66 44.34 39.78 -23.46
C ARG A 66 42.98 39.54 -22.84
N TYR A 67 42.13 38.75 -23.50
CA TYR A 67 40.77 38.43 -23.07
C TYR A 67 40.51 36.92 -23.11
N PRO A 68 40.99 36.12 -22.13
CA PRO A 68 40.97 34.66 -22.21
C PRO A 68 39.58 34.02 -22.07
N ALA A 69 38.58 34.75 -21.57
CA ALA A 69 37.19 34.26 -21.51
C ALA A 69 36.65 33.95 -22.93
N GLY A 70 35.71 32.99 -23.02
CA GLY A 70 35.06 32.63 -24.28
C GLY A 70 34.26 33.81 -24.84
N ASP A 71 34.51 34.17 -26.10
CA ASP A 71 33.84 35.24 -26.82
C ASP A 71 33.37 34.69 -28.18
N GLY A 72 32.04 34.65 -28.37
CA GLY A 72 31.43 34.10 -29.58
C GLY A 72 31.84 34.85 -30.87
N GLN A 73 32.19 36.13 -30.79
CA GLN A 73 32.68 36.89 -31.94
C GLN A 73 34.11 36.50 -32.30
N ARG A 74 34.97 36.26 -31.31
CA ARG A 74 36.33 35.76 -31.54
C ARG A 74 36.31 34.36 -32.14
N GLU A 75 35.46 33.46 -31.61
CA GLU A 75 35.31 32.11 -32.15
C GLU A 75 34.83 32.11 -33.60
N LEU A 76 33.92 33.02 -33.95
CA LEU A 76 33.45 33.21 -35.32
C LEU A 76 34.59 33.65 -36.25
N LEU A 77 35.37 34.67 -35.87
CA LEU A 77 36.50 35.12 -36.68
C LEU A 77 37.64 34.10 -36.73
N ALA A 78 37.89 33.34 -35.66
CA ALA A 78 38.86 32.25 -35.63
C ALA A 78 38.44 31.09 -36.56
N THR A 79 37.15 30.74 -36.55
CA THR A 79 36.59 29.75 -37.48
C THR A 79 36.76 30.22 -38.93
N ARG A 80 36.40 31.48 -39.21
CA ARG A 80 36.61 32.10 -40.54
C ARG A 80 38.09 32.12 -40.93
N GLN A 81 38.98 32.39 -39.97
CA GLN A 81 40.43 32.40 -40.17
C GLN A 81 40.95 31.04 -40.66
N HIS A 82 40.51 29.93 -40.05
CA HIS A 82 40.90 28.59 -40.50
C HIS A 82 40.50 28.35 -41.95
N TYR A 83 39.28 28.71 -42.36
CA TYR A 83 38.86 28.56 -43.76
C TYR A 83 39.65 29.44 -44.73
N LEU A 84 39.92 30.71 -44.37
CA LEU A 84 40.70 31.63 -45.21
C LEU A 84 42.18 31.22 -45.30
N ALA A 85 42.71 30.56 -44.26
CA ALA A 85 44.08 30.06 -44.24
C ALA A 85 44.26 28.78 -45.06
N TYR A 86 43.19 28.13 -45.55
CA TYR A 86 43.28 26.84 -46.25
C TYR A 86 44.24 26.86 -47.44
N SER A 87 44.29 27.93 -48.23
CA SER A 87 45.21 28.04 -49.37
C SER A 87 46.68 28.20 -48.96
N ILE A 88 46.95 28.56 -47.70
CA ILE A 88 48.29 28.82 -47.14
C ILE A 88 48.75 27.62 -46.30
N ASP A 89 47.86 27.09 -45.45
CA ASP A 89 48.06 25.91 -44.61
C ASP A 89 46.83 24.98 -44.67
N PRO A 90 46.74 24.16 -45.74
CA PRO A 90 45.68 23.16 -45.86
C PRO A 90 45.74 22.12 -44.75
N ALA A 91 46.96 21.75 -44.31
CA ALA A 91 47.16 20.68 -43.32
C ALA A 91 46.63 21.09 -41.94
N GLY A 92 46.94 22.30 -41.47
CA GLY A 92 46.43 22.83 -40.21
C GLY A 92 44.91 23.02 -40.23
N THR A 93 44.37 23.51 -41.34
CA THR A 93 42.91 23.68 -41.51
C THR A 93 42.17 22.33 -41.47
N LEU A 94 42.70 21.32 -42.16
CA LEU A 94 42.12 19.97 -42.16
C LEU A 94 42.26 19.26 -40.81
N ALA A 95 43.37 19.46 -40.10
CA ALA A 95 43.55 18.95 -38.75
C ALA A 95 42.53 19.56 -37.78
N TRP A 96 42.35 20.88 -37.82
CA TRP A 96 41.34 21.58 -37.02
C TRP A 96 39.91 21.12 -37.37
N LEU A 97 39.59 20.90 -38.65
CA LEU A 97 38.28 20.36 -39.05
C LEU A 97 38.04 18.94 -38.54
N LYS A 98 39.06 18.08 -38.56
CA LYS A 98 38.97 16.72 -38.01
C LYS A 98 38.64 16.75 -36.52
N GLU A 99 39.34 17.58 -35.76
CA GLU A 99 39.15 17.70 -34.32
C GLU A 99 37.82 18.37 -33.98
N SER A 100 37.54 19.56 -34.55
CA SER A 100 36.34 20.36 -34.25
C SER A 100 35.02 19.71 -34.69
N ARG A 101 35.05 18.81 -35.67
CA ARG A 101 33.87 18.08 -36.17
C ARG A 101 33.85 16.61 -35.78
N GLY A 102 34.84 16.14 -35.02
CA GLY A 102 34.95 14.73 -34.62
C GLY A 102 35.01 13.77 -35.82
N LEU A 103 35.69 14.15 -36.91
CA LEU A 103 35.76 13.33 -38.12
C LEU A 103 36.79 12.22 -37.93
N ASN A 104 36.32 10.97 -37.95
CA ASN A 104 37.15 9.80 -37.98
C ASN A 104 37.18 9.19 -39.40
N PHE A 105 38.38 8.92 -39.91
CA PHE A 105 38.63 8.31 -41.23
C PHE A 105 39.26 6.91 -41.14
N ASP A 106 39.09 6.20 -40.01
CA ASP A 106 39.56 4.83 -39.75
C ASP A 106 38.79 3.77 -40.58
N HIS A 107 38.37 4.11 -41.79
CA HIS A 107 37.73 3.17 -42.71
C HIS A 107 38.78 2.20 -43.24
N VAL A 108 38.74 0.96 -42.78
CA VAL A 108 39.54 -0.11 -43.37
C VAL A 108 39.03 -0.37 -44.79
N ARG A 109 39.93 -0.38 -45.78
CA ARG A 109 39.58 -0.80 -47.15
C ARG A 109 39.09 -2.24 -47.11
N GLU A 110 37.83 -2.48 -47.51
CA GLU A 110 37.30 -3.81 -47.79
C GLU A 110 38.17 -4.46 -48.88
N THR A 111 39.10 -5.31 -48.46
CA THR A 111 39.93 -6.10 -49.36
C THR A 111 39.14 -7.34 -49.70
N ALA A 112 38.63 -7.42 -50.93
CA ALA A 112 38.01 -8.62 -51.45
C ALA A 112 39.04 -9.76 -51.42
N GLY A 113 38.81 -10.80 -50.59
CA GLY A 113 39.51 -12.08 -50.73
C GLY A 113 39.78 -12.88 -49.47
N THR A 114 39.90 -12.26 -48.29
CA THR A 114 40.22 -13.01 -47.05
C THR A 114 39.19 -12.71 -45.95
N PRO A 115 38.28 -13.65 -45.64
CA PRO A 115 37.35 -13.49 -44.52
C PRO A 115 38.12 -13.29 -43.22
N PRO A 116 37.67 -12.42 -42.30
CA PRO A 116 38.28 -12.32 -40.98
C PRO A 116 38.14 -13.66 -40.24
N GLU A 117 39.14 -14.04 -39.43
CA GLU A 117 39.14 -15.26 -38.58
C GLU A 117 38.17 -15.11 -37.39
N ILE A 118 36.90 -14.85 -37.68
CA ILE A 118 35.81 -14.69 -36.72
C ILE A 118 34.72 -15.72 -37.06
N PRO A 119 34.16 -16.44 -36.07
CA PRO A 119 33.19 -17.50 -36.32
C PRO A 119 31.84 -16.94 -36.82
N THR A 120 31.09 -17.78 -37.54
CA THR A 120 29.71 -17.46 -38.00
C THR A 120 28.63 -17.92 -37.01
N ALA A 121 29.03 -18.57 -35.92
CA ALA A 121 28.15 -19.04 -34.86
C ALA A 121 28.68 -18.61 -33.49
N LEU A 122 27.77 -18.18 -32.61
CA LEU A 122 28.06 -17.85 -31.22
C LEU A 122 28.46 -19.10 -30.45
N ASP A 123 29.51 -18.98 -29.65
CA ASP A 123 29.92 -20.03 -28.72
C ASP A 123 28.84 -20.22 -27.64
N PRO A 124 28.21 -21.40 -27.54
CA PRO A 124 27.21 -21.68 -26.52
C PRO A 124 27.72 -21.51 -25.08
N ALA A 125 29.04 -21.58 -24.85
CA ALA A 125 29.61 -21.35 -23.52
C ALA A 125 29.34 -19.92 -23.01
N LEU A 126 29.26 -18.92 -23.91
CA LEU A 126 29.07 -17.51 -23.56
C LEU A 126 27.65 -17.17 -23.06
N ILE A 127 26.66 -18.02 -23.33
CA ILE A 127 25.27 -17.79 -22.87
C ILE A 127 24.96 -18.46 -21.54
N THR A 128 25.89 -19.27 -21.01
CA THR A 128 25.65 -20.01 -19.76
C THR A 128 25.64 -19.07 -18.56
N TRP A 129 24.78 -19.39 -17.57
CA TRP A 129 24.76 -18.66 -16.30
C TRP A 129 26.14 -18.66 -15.61
N ASP A 130 26.87 -19.78 -15.68
CA ASP A 130 28.20 -19.93 -15.07
C ASP A 130 29.24 -19.01 -15.72
N ALA A 131 29.17 -18.77 -17.04
CA ALA A 131 30.04 -17.81 -17.71
C ALA A 131 29.76 -16.36 -17.25
N PHE A 132 28.48 -15.99 -17.12
CA PHE A 132 28.10 -14.70 -16.56
C PHE A 132 28.55 -14.56 -15.11
N PHE A 133 28.35 -15.58 -14.28
CA PHE A 133 28.76 -15.56 -12.88
C PHE A 133 30.27 -15.47 -12.71
N ALA A 134 31.04 -16.24 -13.48
CA ALA A 134 32.50 -16.19 -13.45
C ALA A 134 33.01 -14.78 -13.79
N GLU A 135 32.45 -14.13 -14.81
CA GLU A 135 32.82 -12.77 -15.18
C GLU A 135 32.35 -11.74 -14.14
N ALA A 136 31.13 -11.88 -13.64
CA ALA A 136 30.57 -11.00 -12.61
C ALA A 136 31.38 -11.04 -11.31
N ALA A 137 31.77 -12.24 -10.86
CA ALA A 137 32.59 -12.46 -9.67
C ALA A 137 34.03 -12.01 -9.88
N ARG A 138 34.55 -12.10 -11.11
CA ARG A 138 35.88 -11.56 -11.47
C ARG A 138 35.91 -10.04 -11.40
N GLN A 139 34.84 -9.37 -11.85
CA GLN A 139 34.72 -7.91 -11.81
C GLN A 139 34.47 -7.39 -10.39
N ASP A 140 33.59 -8.06 -9.64
CA ASP A 140 33.27 -7.69 -8.26
C ASP A 140 33.01 -8.94 -7.39
N PRO A 141 33.92 -9.30 -6.46
CA PRO A 141 33.73 -10.43 -5.57
C PRO A 141 32.64 -10.22 -4.50
N THR A 142 32.07 -9.01 -4.39
CA THR A 142 30.98 -8.66 -3.44
C THR A 142 29.58 -8.79 -4.04
N LEU A 143 29.45 -9.38 -5.24
CA LEU A 143 28.16 -9.68 -5.90
C LEU A 143 27.30 -8.47 -6.27
N LYS A 144 27.85 -7.24 -6.30
CA LYS A 144 27.09 -6.04 -6.74
C LYS A 144 26.69 -6.09 -8.21
N THR A 145 27.38 -6.90 -8.99
CA THR A 145 27.12 -7.15 -10.41
C THR A 145 25.94 -8.11 -10.64
N LEU A 146 25.33 -8.66 -9.58
CA LEU A 146 24.13 -9.49 -9.66
C LEU A 146 22.88 -8.67 -9.36
N THR A 147 21.80 -8.95 -10.08
CA THR A 147 20.45 -8.46 -9.73
C THR A 147 19.91 -9.25 -8.53
N ASP A 148 18.75 -8.85 -8.01
CA ASP A 148 18.13 -9.56 -6.89
C ASP A 148 17.71 -10.99 -7.27
N SER A 149 17.28 -11.20 -8.52
CA SER A 149 17.07 -12.54 -9.10
C SER A 149 18.38 -13.34 -9.09
N GLY A 150 19.49 -12.75 -9.53
CA GLY A 150 20.80 -13.40 -9.52
C GLY A 150 21.27 -13.80 -8.13
N LEU A 151 21.05 -12.96 -7.11
CA LEU A 151 21.37 -13.31 -5.72
C LEU A 151 20.58 -14.54 -5.24
N ARG A 152 19.32 -14.68 -5.63
CA ARG A 152 18.53 -15.88 -5.33
C ARG A 152 19.10 -17.10 -6.06
N SER A 153 19.44 -16.96 -7.34
CA SER A 153 20.07 -18.03 -8.14
C SER A 153 21.36 -18.55 -7.50
N VAL A 154 22.18 -17.69 -6.92
CA VAL A 154 23.40 -18.07 -6.18
C VAL A 154 23.10 -19.04 -5.05
N LEU A 155 22.05 -18.78 -4.25
CA LEU A 155 21.66 -19.63 -3.12
C LEU A 155 21.03 -20.95 -3.58
N TRP A 156 20.13 -20.89 -4.57
CA TRP A 156 19.52 -22.08 -5.15
C TRP A 156 20.52 -23.02 -5.82
N ARG A 157 21.58 -22.47 -6.41
CA ARG A 157 22.70 -23.24 -6.99
C ARG A 157 23.71 -23.73 -5.95
N GLY A 158 23.58 -23.35 -4.68
CA GLY A 158 24.48 -23.77 -3.60
C GLY A 158 25.91 -23.25 -3.74
N ILE A 159 26.09 -22.06 -4.34
CA ILE A 159 27.43 -21.49 -4.55
C ILE A 159 28.02 -21.06 -3.21
N ALA A 160 29.25 -21.48 -2.94
CA ALA A 160 29.96 -21.13 -1.70
C ALA A 160 30.33 -19.64 -1.68
N LEU A 161 29.97 -18.96 -0.57
CA LEU A 161 30.20 -17.53 -0.39
C LEU A 161 31.37 -17.26 0.57
N ASN A 162 32.26 -16.36 0.17
CA ASN A 162 33.24 -15.77 1.09
C ASN A 162 32.55 -14.78 2.07
N PRO A 163 33.22 -14.33 3.15
CA PRO A 163 32.61 -13.44 4.14
C PRO A 163 32.04 -12.13 3.58
N ASP A 164 32.75 -11.47 2.66
CA ASP A 164 32.31 -10.18 2.09
C ASP A 164 31.09 -10.36 1.18
N ALA A 165 31.10 -11.38 0.33
CA ALA A 165 29.98 -11.76 -0.54
C ALA A 165 28.74 -12.15 0.28
N ARG A 166 28.92 -12.89 1.38
CA ARG A 166 27.83 -13.26 2.28
C ARG A 166 27.17 -12.03 2.90
N ARG A 167 27.95 -11.08 3.42
CA ARG A 167 27.41 -9.85 4.01
C ARG A 167 26.74 -8.95 2.97
N ALA A 168 27.32 -8.85 1.78
CA ALA A 168 26.71 -8.10 0.68
C ALA A 168 25.39 -8.73 0.20
N LEU A 169 25.28 -10.06 0.25
CA LEU A 169 24.01 -10.75 -0.01
C LEU A 169 22.99 -10.46 1.10
N LEU A 170 23.36 -10.64 2.37
CA LEU A 170 22.45 -10.43 3.51
C LEU A 170 21.93 -8.98 3.59
N SER A 171 22.72 -7.99 3.16
CA SER A 171 22.30 -6.59 3.14
C SER A 171 21.28 -6.25 2.04
N ARG A 172 21.15 -7.09 1.01
CA ARG A 172 20.26 -6.87 -0.14
C ARG A 172 19.03 -7.78 -0.16
N VAL A 173 19.14 -8.99 0.38
CA VAL A 173 18.01 -9.92 0.43
C VAL A 173 16.94 -9.39 1.39
N THR A 174 15.69 -9.43 0.93
CA THR A 174 14.51 -9.05 1.72
C THR A 174 13.56 -10.21 1.96
N ARG A 175 13.75 -11.33 1.27
CA ARG A 175 12.85 -12.48 1.25
C ARG A 175 13.34 -13.63 2.13
N PRO A 176 12.49 -14.18 3.01
CA PRO A 176 12.91 -15.21 3.96
C PRO A 176 12.87 -16.63 3.39
N ASP A 177 12.26 -16.84 2.22
CA ASP A 177 12.07 -18.15 1.59
C ASP A 177 13.30 -18.67 0.83
N LEU A 178 14.48 -18.11 1.10
CA LEU A 178 15.72 -18.52 0.43
C LEU A 178 16.37 -19.72 1.11
N PRO A 179 16.91 -20.69 0.33
CA PRO A 179 17.55 -21.88 0.89
C PRO A 179 18.82 -21.51 1.66
N GLY A 180 19.02 -22.15 2.82
CA GLY A 180 20.22 -21.96 3.64
C GLY A 180 20.35 -20.60 4.34
N LEU A 181 19.30 -19.77 4.32
CA LEU A 181 19.35 -18.40 4.87
C LEU A 181 19.70 -18.37 6.37
N THR A 182 19.11 -19.27 7.16
CA THR A 182 19.36 -19.38 8.60
C THR A 182 20.83 -19.67 8.89
N GLU A 183 21.45 -20.58 8.13
CA GLU A 183 22.85 -20.95 8.24
C GLU A 183 23.78 -19.79 7.85
N LEU A 184 23.42 -19.02 6.81
CA LEU A 184 24.18 -17.84 6.40
C LEU A 184 24.17 -16.76 7.48
N ILE A 185 23.00 -16.48 8.06
CA ILE A 185 22.86 -15.52 9.16
C ILE A 185 23.66 -15.98 10.37
N LEU A 186 23.51 -17.25 10.78
CA LEU A 186 24.25 -17.80 11.92
C LEU A 186 25.76 -17.74 11.71
N THR A 187 26.22 -18.02 10.48
CA THR A 187 27.64 -17.93 10.13
C THR A 187 28.15 -16.50 10.23
N ASP A 188 27.37 -15.49 9.78
CA ASP A 188 27.73 -14.08 9.96
C ASP A 188 27.73 -13.66 11.44
N LEU A 189 26.68 -14.01 12.21
CA LEU A 189 26.55 -13.65 13.63
C LEU A 189 27.74 -14.12 14.48
N ARG A 190 28.45 -15.18 14.05
CA ARG A 190 29.63 -15.73 14.72
C ARG A 190 30.95 -15.09 14.29
N THR A 191 30.94 -14.17 13.31
CA THR A 191 32.16 -13.45 12.91
C THR A 191 32.38 -12.21 13.77
N LYS A 192 33.61 -11.67 13.71
CA LYS A 192 33.99 -10.48 14.50
C LYS A 192 33.42 -9.18 13.93
N GLU A 193 33.07 -9.20 12.65
CA GLU A 193 32.56 -8.05 11.90
C GLU A 193 31.05 -7.86 12.12
N SER A 194 30.34 -8.88 12.62
CA SER A 194 28.89 -8.81 12.86
C SER A 194 28.56 -7.80 13.97
N ARG A 195 27.54 -6.98 13.71
CA ARG A 195 26.93 -6.07 14.69
C ARG A 195 25.76 -6.73 15.43
N GLY A 196 25.54 -8.03 15.20
CA GLY A 196 24.49 -8.82 15.81
C GLY A 196 23.17 -8.79 15.04
N PHE A 197 22.18 -9.47 15.59
CA PHE A 197 20.84 -9.53 14.99
C PHE A 197 20.21 -8.14 14.92
N GLY A 198 19.58 -7.84 13.79
CA GLY A 198 19.09 -6.50 13.44
C GLY A 198 20.00 -5.69 12.51
N GLU A 199 21.23 -6.15 12.21
CA GLU A 199 22.12 -5.45 11.27
C GLU A 199 21.55 -5.38 9.84
N PHE A 200 21.01 -6.48 9.33
CA PHE A 200 20.52 -6.58 7.95
C PHE A 200 18.98 -6.55 7.86
N PRO A 201 18.41 -6.01 6.76
CA PRO A 201 16.96 -5.97 6.54
C PRO A 201 16.29 -7.35 6.66
N ILE A 202 16.94 -8.40 6.13
CA ILE A 202 16.43 -9.77 6.17
C ILE A 202 16.14 -10.29 7.58
N HIS A 203 16.85 -9.80 8.60
CA HIS A 203 16.62 -10.20 9.99
C HIS A 203 15.18 -9.92 10.43
N ARG A 204 14.59 -8.80 9.97
CA ARG A 204 13.21 -8.40 10.31
C ARG A 204 12.15 -9.19 9.55
N ASN A 205 12.54 -9.93 8.52
CA ASN A 205 11.65 -10.64 7.60
C ASN A 205 11.67 -12.16 7.80
N LEU A 206 12.52 -12.69 8.68
CA LEU A 206 12.60 -14.14 8.96
C LEU A 206 11.28 -14.75 9.43
N LEU A 207 11.04 -16.02 9.14
CA LEU A 207 9.83 -16.73 9.58
C LEU A 207 9.92 -17.18 11.04
N LEU A 208 8.80 -17.53 11.67
CA LEU A 208 8.78 -17.99 13.07
C LEU A 208 9.63 -19.24 13.31
N ASP A 209 9.63 -20.19 12.38
CA ASP A 209 10.44 -21.41 12.45
C ASP A 209 11.94 -21.13 12.27
N GLN A 210 12.29 -20.17 11.41
CA GLN A 210 13.65 -19.69 11.22
C GLN A 210 14.18 -18.99 12.47
N LEU A 211 13.37 -18.12 13.09
CA LEU A 211 13.72 -17.50 14.37
C LEU A 211 13.90 -18.57 15.46
N ALA A 212 13.01 -19.56 15.53
CA ALA A 212 13.14 -20.68 16.48
C ALA A 212 14.43 -21.48 16.26
N SER A 213 14.80 -21.72 15.00
CA SER A 213 16.06 -22.39 14.64
C SER A 213 17.28 -21.58 15.08
N LEU A 214 17.29 -20.27 14.84
CA LEU A 214 18.36 -19.37 15.29
C LEU A 214 18.46 -19.35 16.82
N GLN A 215 17.34 -19.20 17.53
CA GLN A 215 17.30 -19.17 18.99
C GLN A 215 17.83 -20.47 19.61
N LYS A 216 17.53 -21.63 19.01
CA LYS A 216 18.05 -22.93 19.46
C LYS A 216 19.58 -23.03 19.30
N GLN A 217 20.13 -22.47 18.22
CA GLN A 217 21.56 -22.54 17.91
C GLN A 217 22.38 -21.43 18.60
N GLU A 218 21.75 -20.29 18.91
CA GLU A 218 22.35 -19.13 19.56
C GLU A 218 21.40 -18.56 20.65
N PRO A 219 21.34 -19.18 21.85
CA PRO A 219 20.43 -18.75 22.92
C PRO A 219 20.63 -17.31 23.40
N ALA A 220 21.82 -16.73 23.16
CA ALA A 220 22.11 -15.34 23.48
C ALA A 220 21.19 -14.36 22.75
N LEU A 221 20.56 -14.75 21.63
CA LEU A 221 19.59 -13.93 20.89
C LEU A 221 18.37 -13.51 21.72
N LEU A 222 18.02 -14.24 22.77
CA LEU A 222 16.96 -13.84 23.70
C LEU A 222 17.31 -12.60 24.56
N HIS A 223 18.54 -12.10 24.46
CA HIS A 223 18.99 -10.82 25.04
C HIS A 223 18.99 -9.68 24.02
N ASN A 224 18.78 -9.96 22.72
CA ASN A 224 18.80 -8.98 21.64
C ASN A 224 17.40 -8.40 21.41
N GLN A 225 17.27 -7.07 21.52
CA GLN A 225 15.98 -6.39 21.38
C GLN A 225 15.36 -6.57 19.99
N ALA A 226 16.13 -6.43 18.91
CA ALA A 226 15.63 -6.57 17.54
C ALA A 226 15.09 -7.98 17.28
N PHE A 227 15.73 -9.02 17.84
CA PHE A 227 15.25 -10.40 17.74
C PHE A 227 13.91 -10.60 18.45
N VAL A 228 13.76 -10.07 19.67
CA VAL A 228 12.53 -10.14 20.46
C VAL A 228 11.38 -9.40 19.78
N GLU A 229 11.62 -8.19 19.28
CA GLU A 229 10.62 -7.39 18.54
C GLU A 229 10.17 -8.11 17.26
N THR A 230 11.13 -8.63 16.49
CA THR A 230 10.86 -9.41 15.27
C THR A 230 9.98 -10.61 15.58
N TRP A 231 10.27 -11.36 16.65
CA TRP A 231 9.44 -12.50 17.05
C TRP A 231 8.02 -12.07 17.45
N MET A 232 7.90 -11.05 18.30
CA MET A 232 6.60 -10.58 18.82
C MET A 232 5.64 -10.13 17.72
N GLN A 233 6.13 -9.44 16.69
CA GLN A 233 5.32 -8.98 15.54
C GLN A 233 4.62 -10.12 14.79
N ARG A 234 5.14 -11.35 14.85
CA ARG A 234 4.57 -12.53 14.18
C ARG A 234 3.54 -13.29 15.01
N LEU A 235 3.36 -12.90 16.28
CA LEU A 235 2.39 -13.55 17.18
C LEU A 235 0.97 -12.98 17.05
N VAL A 236 0.84 -11.87 16.33
CA VAL A 236 -0.43 -11.19 16.01
C VAL A 236 -1.43 -12.18 15.38
N PRO A 237 -2.75 -12.04 15.63
CA PRO A 237 -3.76 -12.86 14.97
C PRO A 237 -3.68 -12.78 13.44
N PRO A 238 -4.15 -13.82 12.72
CA PRO A 238 -4.33 -13.73 11.27
C PRO A 238 -5.26 -12.58 10.91
N ASP A 239 -5.00 -11.94 9.77
CA ASP A 239 -5.89 -10.92 9.21
C ASP A 239 -7.31 -11.48 9.02
N GLY A 240 -8.32 -10.66 9.31
CA GLY A 240 -9.73 -11.10 9.33
C GLY A 240 -10.19 -11.71 10.66
N ALA A 241 -9.28 -12.03 11.59
CA ALA A 241 -9.63 -12.33 12.98
C ALA A 241 -9.61 -11.05 13.82
N ASP A 242 -10.69 -10.78 14.56
CA ASP A 242 -10.85 -9.56 15.35
C ASP A 242 -10.66 -9.83 16.86
N PRO A 243 -9.47 -9.53 17.44
CA PRO A 243 -9.22 -9.73 18.86
C PRO A 243 -9.94 -8.71 19.77
N GLU A 244 -10.52 -7.65 19.25
CA GLU A 244 -11.31 -6.73 20.07
C GLU A 244 -12.73 -7.26 20.26
N ARG A 245 -13.30 -7.85 19.21
CA ARG A 245 -14.66 -8.40 19.22
C ARG A 245 -14.75 -9.87 19.63
N ASP A 246 -13.70 -10.67 19.40
CA ASP A 246 -13.66 -12.10 19.74
C ASP A 246 -12.73 -12.39 20.95
N PRO A 247 -13.33 -12.63 22.14
CA PRO A 247 -12.65 -13.16 23.33
C PRO A 247 -11.64 -14.28 23.11
N ALA A 248 -11.98 -15.27 22.28
CA ALA A 248 -11.15 -16.45 22.09
C ALA A 248 -9.91 -16.12 21.26
N VAL A 249 -10.06 -15.29 20.22
CA VAL A 249 -8.95 -14.77 19.43
C VAL A 249 -8.00 -13.94 20.30
N ARG A 250 -8.54 -13.06 21.14
CA ARG A 250 -7.74 -12.24 22.07
C ARG A 250 -6.97 -13.09 23.07
N LEU A 251 -7.62 -14.09 23.68
CA LEU A 251 -6.96 -14.97 24.64
C LEU A 251 -5.83 -15.75 23.98
N ALA A 252 -6.10 -16.39 22.85
CA ALA A 252 -5.10 -17.17 22.12
C ALA A 252 -3.89 -16.30 21.71
N TRP A 253 -4.12 -15.03 21.38
CA TRP A 253 -3.04 -14.08 21.11
C TRP A 253 -2.19 -13.78 22.35
N LEU A 254 -2.83 -13.42 23.46
CA LEU A 254 -2.14 -13.13 24.72
C LEU A 254 -1.37 -14.35 25.25
N GLU A 255 -1.89 -15.56 25.06
CA GLU A 255 -1.22 -16.81 25.45
C GLU A 255 0.04 -17.06 24.62
N ARG A 256 0.01 -16.83 23.30
CA ARG A 256 1.22 -16.91 22.45
C ARG A 256 2.27 -15.91 22.90
N GLN A 257 1.86 -14.67 23.18
CA GLN A 257 2.77 -13.62 23.65
C GLN A 257 3.38 -13.98 25.01
N GLN A 258 2.59 -14.48 25.95
CA GLN A 258 3.10 -14.88 27.25
C GLN A 258 4.08 -16.05 27.11
N ALA A 259 3.72 -17.08 26.33
CA ALA A 259 4.57 -18.24 26.14
C ALA A 259 5.98 -17.85 25.66
N PHE A 260 6.08 -16.86 24.77
CA PHE A 260 7.38 -16.31 24.35
C PHE A 260 8.01 -15.42 25.43
N ALA A 261 7.25 -14.49 26.02
CA ALA A 261 7.74 -13.55 27.04
C ALA A 261 8.34 -14.27 28.27
N ASP A 262 7.78 -15.42 28.65
CA ASP A 262 8.26 -16.24 29.76
C ASP A 262 9.66 -16.81 29.52
N THR A 263 10.12 -16.91 28.26
CA THR A 263 11.47 -17.36 27.90
C THR A 263 12.53 -16.26 27.96
N LEU A 264 12.13 -14.99 28.02
CA LEU A 264 13.04 -13.85 27.85
C LEU A 264 13.92 -13.60 29.08
N ALA A 265 15.04 -12.92 28.88
CA ALA A 265 15.90 -12.47 29.97
C ALA A 265 15.24 -11.35 30.81
N PRO A 266 15.70 -11.09 32.05
CA PRO A 266 15.20 -10.01 32.90
C PRO A 266 15.32 -8.60 32.31
N THR A 267 16.19 -8.39 31.32
CA THR A 267 16.28 -7.12 30.55
C THR A 267 14.97 -6.74 29.87
N PHE A 268 14.08 -7.71 29.62
CA PHE A 268 12.76 -7.51 29.00
C PHE A 268 11.61 -7.50 30.02
N ASN A 269 11.88 -7.23 31.30
CA ASN A 269 10.85 -7.19 32.34
C ASN A 269 9.68 -6.22 32.01
N SER A 270 9.94 -5.10 31.34
CA SER A 270 8.86 -4.18 30.90
C SER A 270 7.90 -4.83 29.90
N LEU A 271 8.41 -5.61 28.94
CA LEU A 271 7.58 -6.34 27.98
C LEU A 271 6.78 -7.46 28.67
N LYS A 272 7.43 -8.22 29.57
CA LYS A 272 6.75 -9.25 30.39
C LYS A 272 5.62 -8.66 31.22
N ALA A 273 5.87 -7.50 31.84
CA ALA A 273 4.85 -6.77 32.59
C ALA A 273 3.68 -6.37 31.70
N SER A 274 3.94 -5.83 30.50
CA SER A 274 2.89 -5.46 29.54
C SER A 274 1.99 -6.63 29.16
N VAL A 275 2.57 -7.79 28.83
CA VAL A 275 1.81 -8.99 28.45
C VAL A 275 0.97 -9.53 29.63
N LEU A 276 1.57 -9.66 30.82
CA LEU A 276 0.87 -10.14 32.02
C LEU A 276 -0.23 -9.17 32.46
N TYR A 277 0.02 -7.86 32.39
CA TYR A 277 -0.98 -6.83 32.70
C TYR A 277 -2.21 -6.97 31.80
N GLN A 278 -2.01 -7.13 30.49
CA GLN A 278 -3.12 -7.30 29.54
C GLN A 278 -3.91 -8.58 29.77
N ARG A 279 -3.25 -9.66 30.24
CA ARG A 279 -3.95 -10.87 30.68
C ARG A 279 -4.80 -10.63 31.92
N LEU A 280 -4.28 -9.89 32.91
CA LEU A 280 -5.06 -9.53 34.10
C LEU A 280 -6.25 -8.64 33.73
N GLU A 281 -6.09 -7.66 32.83
CA GLU A 281 -7.22 -6.87 32.32
C GLU A 281 -8.26 -7.74 31.60
N PHE A 282 -7.81 -8.70 30.80
CA PHE A 282 -8.68 -9.65 30.12
C PHE A 282 -9.49 -10.51 31.11
N ASP A 283 -8.86 -11.00 32.18
CA ASP A 283 -9.55 -11.74 33.25
C ASP A 283 -10.54 -10.83 33.99
N LEU A 284 -10.15 -9.60 34.32
CA LEU A 284 -10.98 -8.64 35.03
C LEU A 284 -12.23 -8.24 34.23
N LYS A 285 -12.15 -8.13 32.90
CA LYS A 285 -13.33 -7.96 32.03
C LYS A 285 -14.32 -9.11 32.13
N ARG A 286 -13.93 -10.27 32.65
CA ARG A 286 -14.81 -11.42 32.91
C ARG A 286 -15.17 -11.58 34.38
N ASN A 287 -14.85 -10.57 35.19
CA ASN A 287 -15.02 -10.57 36.64
C ASN A 287 -14.28 -11.76 37.30
N GLN A 288 -13.10 -12.09 36.76
CA GLN A 288 -12.22 -13.18 37.19
C GLN A 288 -10.80 -12.64 37.38
N CYS A 289 -9.95 -13.42 38.07
CA CYS A 289 -8.52 -13.16 38.16
C CYS A 289 -7.81 -14.49 38.48
N ASP A 290 -6.85 -14.91 37.66
CA ASP A 290 -6.01 -16.08 37.95
C ASP A 290 -4.95 -15.72 39.01
N PRO A 291 -4.93 -16.40 40.18
CA PRO A 291 -3.93 -16.14 41.22
C PRO A 291 -2.49 -16.40 40.75
N ALA A 292 -2.27 -17.34 39.82
CA ALA A 292 -0.94 -17.62 39.27
C ALA A 292 -0.44 -16.47 38.39
N LEU A 293 -1.31 -15.90 37.54
CA LEU A 293 -0.98 -14.73 36.71
C LEU A 293 -0.68 -13.51 37.57
N LEU A 294 -1.52 -13.24 38.58
CA LEU A 294 -1.28 -12.12 39.49
C LEU A 294 0.05 -12.29 40.22
N THR A 295 0.35 -13.50 40.69
CA THR A 295 1.62 -13.79 41.37
C THR A 295 2.82 -13.62 40.44
N ALA A 296 2.72 -14.08 39.19
CA ALA A 296 3.77 -13.86 38.19
C ALA A 296 4.00 -12.37 37.94
N TYR A 297 2.92 -11.58 37.84
CA TYR A 297 3.00 -10.13 37.70
C TYR A 297 3.63 -9.48 38.93
N LEU A 298 3.23 -9.84 40.15
CA LEU A 298 3.76 -9.31 41.42
C LEU A 298 5.27 -9.59 41.65
N LYS A 299 5.80 -10.64 41.03
CA LYS A 299 7.24 -10.98 41.09
C LYS A 299 8.12 -10.09 40.22
N LEU A 300 7.55 -9.26 39.34
CA LEU A 300 8.33 -8.35 38.50
C LEU A 300 8.77 -7.11 39.31
N PRO A 301 10.03 -6.63 39.14
CA PRO A 301 10.58 -5.53 39.92
C PRO A 301 10.03 -4.17 39.48
N ARG A 302 8.85 -3.77 39.98
CA ARG A 302 8.24 -2.46 39.74
C ARG A 302 8.57 -1.46 40.85
N MET A 303 8.81 -0.20 40.51
CA MET A 303 8.99 0.88 41.49
C MET A 303 7.65 1.47 41.93
N VAL A 304 6.83 0.67 42.60
CA VAL A 304 5.49 1.09 43.08
C VAL A 304 5.37 0.92 44.59
N ILE A 305 4.58 1.77 45.23
CA ILE A 305 4.54 1.88 46.70
C ILE A 305 3.91 0.68 47.40
N TYR A 306 3.00 -0.03 46.72
CA TYR A 306 2.26 -1.15 47.31
C TYR A 306 3.04 -2.49 47.26
N LEU A 307 4.23 -2.52 46.65
CA LEU A 307 5.09 -3.69 46.72
C LEU A 307 5.86 -3.73 48.04
N ASN A 308 6.08 -4.94 48.54
CA ASN A 308 6.76 -5.22 49.79
C ASN A 308 8.13 -4.50 49.82
N PRO A 309 8.40 -3.63 50.82
CA PRO A 309 9.66 -2.90 50.92
C PRO A 309 10.91 -3.78 50.90
N GLN A 310 10.88 -4.94 51.59
CA GLN A 310 12.00 -5.88 51.60
C GLN A 310 12.26 -6.48 50.21
N PHE A 311 11.20 -6.68 49.42
CA PHE A 311 11.33 -7.10 48.03
C PHE A 311 11.92 -5.96 47.17
N ARG A 312 11.48 -4.71 47.38
CA ARG A 312 12.00 -3.52 46.66
C ARG A 312 13.48 -3.23 46.95
N GLU A 313 13.98 -3.62 48.12
CA GLU A 313 15.39 -3.47 48.51
C GLU A 313 16.32 -4.53 47.89
N ARG A 314 15.79 -5.56 47.21
CA ARG A 314 16.59 -6.61 46.58
C ARG A 314 17.29 -6.12 45.31
N ALA A 315 18.55 -5.70 45.47
CA ALA A 315 19.40 -5.24 44.37
C ALA A 315 19.61 -6.26 43.24
N ASP A 316 19.56 -7.56 43.54
CA ASP A 316 19.71 -8.63 42.54
C ASP A 316 18.52 -8.71 41.59
N VAL A 317 17.31 -8.42 42.08
CA VAL A 317 16.06 -8.45 41.28
C VAL A 317 15.82 -7.10 40.60
N PHE A 318 16.07 -5.99 41.31
CA PHE A 318 15.86 -4.62 40.82
C PHE A 318 16.99 -4.09 39.91
N ARG A 319 17.91 -4.96 39.47
CA ARG A 319 18.92 -4.63 38.45
C ARG A 319 18.30 -4.22 37.10
N TYR A 320 17.16 -4.82 36.75
CA TYR A 320 16.39 -4.52 35.52
C TYR A 320 14.94 -4.24 35.89
N PRO A 321 14.64 -3.04 36.42
CA PRO A 321 13.29 -2.70 36.85
C PRO A 321 12.34 -2.59 35.66
N VAL A 322 11.06 -2.82 35.92
CA VAL A 322 9.97 -2.58 34.97
C VAL A 322 9.77 -1.06 34.84
N ASP A 323 9.77 -0.59 33.59
CA ASP A 323 9.26 0.74 33.25
C ASP A 323 7.80 0.62 32.77
N LEU A 324 6.87 1.15 33.58
CA LEU A 324 5.43 1.14 33.27
C LEU A 324 5.04 2.12 32.16
N GLY A 325 5.91 3.07 31.83
CA GLY A 325 5.71 4.05 30.76
C GLY A 325 6.12 3.55 29.38
N SER A 326 6.80 2.41 29.29
CA SER A 326 7.25 1.82 28.03
C SER A 326 6.06 1.46 27.12
N ASP A 327 6.08 1.97 25.89
CA ASP A 327 5.02 1.74 24.90
C ASP A 327 5.34 0.53 24.02
N PHE A 328 4.50 -0.52 24.16
CA PHE A 328 4.57 -1.74 23.36
C PHE A 328 3.31 -1.93 22.51
N THR A 329 2.60 -0.85 22.17
CA THR A 329 1.35 -0.92 21.39
C THR A 329 1.56 -1.68 20.08
N ALA A 330 2.67 -1.43 19.38
CA ALA A 330 3.00 -2.12 18.13
C ALA A 330 3.24 -3.64 18.30
N LEU A 331 3.59 -4.12 19.49
CA LEU A 331 3.87 -5.54 19.75
C LEU A 331 2.70 -6.27 20.42
N THR A 332 1.91 -5.55 21.21
CA THR A 332 0.90 -6.12 22.11
C THR A 332 -0.54 -5.67 21.84
N GLY A 333 -0.71 -4.65 21.00
CA GLY A 333 -2.01 -4.07 20.64
C GLY A 333 -2.63 -3.16 21.70
N ARG A 334 -1.93 -2.88 22.81
CA ARG A 334 -2.40 -1.96 23.87
C ARG A 334 -1.30 -1.00 24.30
N GLY A 335 -1.74 0.18 24.74
CA GLY A 335 -0.90 1.25 25.25
C GLY A 335 -0.06 0.86 26.48
N PRO A 336 0.84 1.77 26.92
CA PRO A 336 1.64 1.57 28.13
C PRO A 336 0.75 1.43 29.37
N ILE A 337 1.23 0.70 30.37
CA ILE A 337 0.52 0.43 31.62
C ILE A 337 0.24 1.74 32.38
N ARG A 338 1.25 2.60 32.50
CA ARG A 338 1.30 3.84 33.30
C ARG A 338 1.08 3.62 34.80
N GLN A 339 -0.10 3.12 35.19
CA GLN A 339 -0.50 2.83 36.57
C GLN A 339 -1.17 1.45 36.63
N ASP A 340 -0.81 0.66 37.64
CA ASP A 340 -1.27 -0.73 37.77
C ASP A 340 -1.93 -1.06 39.11
N ASP A 341 -1.99 -0.10 40.04
CA ASP A 341 -2.56 -0.27 41.37
C ASP A 341 -4.03 -0.67 41.31
N ASP A 342 -4.82 -0.08 40.41
CA ASP A 342 -6.23 -0.44 40.23
C ASP A 342 -6.43 -1.90 39.78
N VAL A 343 -5.63 -2.37 38.82
CA VAL A 343 -5.70 -3.75 38.31
C VAL A 343 -5.31 -4.74 39.40
N VAL A 344 -4.18 -4.51 40.08
CA VAL A 344 -3.71 -5.36 41.17
C VAL A 344 -4.71 -5.38 42.32
N ARG A 345 -5.22 -4.21 42.71
CA ARG A 345 -6.21 -4.07 43.77
C ARG A 345 -7.50 -4.82 43.44
N ARG A 346 -8.07 -4.65 42.24
CA ARG A 346 -9.30 -5.36 41.82
C ARG A 346 -9.12 -6.87 41.81
N CYS A 347 -7.98 -7.35 41.33
CA CYS A 347 -7.62 -8.77 41.38
C CYS A 347 -7.58 -9.31 42.82
N LEU A 348 -6.87 -8.62 43.73
CA LEU A 348 -6.81 -9.00 45.14
C LEU A 348 -8.18 -8.97 45.83
N LEU A 349 -9.02 -7.97 45.53
CA LEU A 349 -10.40 -7.92 46.05
C LEU A 349 -11.20 -9.16 45.63
N LEU A 350 -11.13 -9.57 44.36
CA LEU A 350 -11.83 -10.76 43.86
C LEU A 350 -11.32 -12.06 44.50
N LEU A 351 -10.00 -12.20 44.63
CA LEU A 351 -9.37 -13.40 45.20
C LEU A 351 -9.63 -13.51 46.71
N LEU A 352 -9.42 -12.42 47.46
CA LEU A 352 -9.55 -12.40 48.90
C LEU A 352 -11.01 -12.44 49.38
N ALA A 353 -11.97 -11.97 48.57
CA ALA A 353 -13.39 -12.16 48.86
C ALA A 353 -13.79 -13.64 48.84
N LYS A 354 -13.20 -14.44 47.94
CA LYS A 354 -13.43 -15.89 47.82
C LYS A 354 -12.63 -16.69 48.85
N ASN A 355 -11.36 -16.37 49.04
CA ASN A 355 -10.45 -17.03 49.98
C ASN A 355 -9.65 -15.99 50.79
N PRO A 356 -9.97 -15.75 52.08
CA PRO A 356 -9.34 -14.73 52.92
C PRO A 356 -7.92 -15.11 53.39
N ASP A 357 -7.15 -15.83 52.57
CA ASP A 357 -5.75 -16.15 52.85
C ASP A 357 -4.82 -15.18 52.12
N THR A 358 -4.08 -14.38 52.90
CA THR A 358 -3.09 -13.41 52.39
C THR A 358 -1.70 -13.99 52.21
N THR A 359 -1.45 -15.20 52.75
CA THR A 359 -0.12 -15.84 52.78
C THR A 359 0.56 -15.90 51.41
N PRO A 360 -0.13 -16.21 50.29
CA PRO A 360 0.50 -16.25 48.97
C PRO A 360 1.06 -14.91 48.48
N PHE A 361 0.51 -13.78 48.96
CA PHE A 361 0.83 -12.43 48.45
C PHE A 361 1.79 -11.65 49.36
N LYS A 362 1.90 -12.00 50.64
CA LYS A 362 2.80 -11.36 51.63
C LYS A 362 4.25 -11.19 51.17
N PRO A 363 4.87 -12.13 50.42
CA PRO A 363 6.25 -11.95 49.97
C PRO A 363 6.43 -10.79 48.97
N TRP A 364 5.36 -10.35 48.32
CA TRP A 364 5.42 -9.42 47.18
C TRP A 364 4.70 -8.10 47.44
N VAL A 365 3.65 -8.12 48.26
CA VAL A 365 2.78 -6.96 48.54
C VAL A 365 3.07 -6.41 49.94
N GLU A 366 3.04 -5.09 50.08
CA GLU A 366 3.19 -4.41 51.37
C GLU A 366 2.07 -4.84 52.34
N GLU A 367 2.45 -5.11 53.59
CA GLU A 367 1.59 -5.83 54.54
C GLU A 367 0.34 -5.00 54.94
N GLU A 368 0.50 -3.71 55.23
CA GLU A 368 -0.61 -2.85 55.64
C GLU A 368 -1.58 -2.58 54.49
N TRP A 369 -1.06 -2.42 53.26
CA TRP A 369 -1.87 -2.31 52.05
C TRP A 369 -2.67 -3.60 51.80
N LEU A 370 -2.04 -4.77 51.94
CA LEU A 370 -2.70 -6.07 51.78
C LEU A 370 -3.77 -6.32 52.85
N LYS A 371 -3.52 -5.95 54.11
CA LYS A 371 -4.52 -6.00 55.20
C LYS A 371 -5.73 -5.12 54.90
N THR A 372 -5.49 -3.91 54.38
CA THR A 372 -6.54 -2.97 53.99
C THR A 372 -7.44 -3.56 52.91
N ILE A 373 -6.85 -4.21 51.89
CA ILE A 373 -7.62 -4.87 50.82
C ILE A 373 -8.35 -6.11 51.32
N LEU A 374 -7.75 -6.94 52.18
CA LEU A 374 -8.43 -8.09 52.80
C LEU A 374 -9.66 -7.62 53.57
N ALA A 375 -9.50 -6.58 54.39
CA ALA A 375 -10.60 -6.02 55.17
C ALA A 375 -11.72 -5.51 54.24
N GLU A 376 -11.38 -4.76 53.20
CA GLU A 376 -12.38 -4.31 52.23
C GLU A 376 -13.07 -5.48 51.52
N ALA A 377 -12.33 -6.48 51.04
CA ALA A 377 -12.89 -7.64 50.34
C ALA A 377 -13.89 -8.40 51.21
N GLN A 378 -13.56 -8.60 52.49
CA GLN A 378 -14.41 -9.34 53.43
C GLN A 378 -15.60 -8.50 53.92
N LEU A 379 -15.39 -7.21 54.26
CA LEU A 379 -16.45 -6.32 54.71
C LEU A 379 -17.49 -6.04 53.61
N THR A 380 -17.05 -5.98 52.35
CA THR A 380 -17.95 -5.78 51.21
C THR A 380 -18.68 -7.06 50.78
N ALA A 381 -18.08 -8.24 50.97
CA ALA A 381 -18.70 -9.51 50.61
C ALA A 381 -19.61 -10.10 51.72
N LYS A 382 -19.19 -10.04 52.99
CA LYS A 382 -19.83 -10.73 54.13
C LYS A 382 -19.75 -9.90 55.44
N PRO A 383 -20.61 -8.89 55.62
CA PRO A 383 -20.53 -7.97 56.77
C PRO A 383 -20.86 -8.59 58.13
N GLU A 384 -21.43 -9.80 58.18
CA GLU A 384 -21.82 -10.46 59.44
C GLU A 384 -20.61 -10.98 60.26
N ALA A 385 -19.43 -11.11 59.63
CA ALA A 385 -18.16 -11.47 60.29
C ALA A 385 -17.21 -10.26 60.45
N ALA A 386 -17.77 -9.04 60.59
CA ALA A 386 -17.03 -7.79 60.46
C ALA A 386 -16.00 -7.50 61.56
N ASP A 387 -16.25 -7.90 62.82
CA ASP A 387 -15.46 -7.41 63.97
C ASP A 387 -13.94 -7.67 63.83
N GLN A 388 -13.56 -8.83 63.28
CA GLN A 388 -12.16 -9.18 63.07
C GLN A 388 -11.49 -8.43 61.90
N TYR A 389 -12.27 -7.95 60.93
CA TYR A 389 -11.76 -7.24 59.74
C TYR A 389 -11.81 -5.72 59.90
N VAL A 390 -12.72 -5.20 60.72
CA VAL A 390 -12.77 -3.77 61.07
C VAL A 390 -11.50 -3.35 61.80
N SER A 391 -10.94 -4.21 62.66
CA SER A 391 -9.70 -3.94 63.39
C SER A 391 -8.46 -3.80 62.49
N LEU A 392 -8.53 -4.25 61.24
CA LEU A 392 -7.47 -4.11 60.24
C LEU A 392 -7.49 -2.75 59.53
N LEU A 393 -8.51 -1.93 59.75
CA LEU A 393 -8.66 -0.62 59.13
C LEU A 393 -8.51 0.52 60.15
N PRO A 394 -7.79 1.61 59.81
CA PRO A 394 -7.89 2.85 60.56
C PRO A 394 -9.34 3.36 60.62
N PRO A 395 -9.77 4.04 61.70
CA PRO A 395 -11.15 4.53 61.84
C PRO A 395 -11.62 5.40 60.66
N ALA A 396 -10.73 6.24 60.12
CA ALA A 396 -11.02 7.08 58.96
C ALA A 396 -11.27 6.25 57.69
N ALA A 397 -10.45 5.23 57.43
CA ALA A 397 -10.59 4.35 56.27
C ALA A 397 -11.87 3.49 56.36
N TYR A 398 -12.20 3.00 57.57
CA TYR A 398 -13.47 2.30 57.80
C TYR A 398 -14.68 3.22 57.57
N GLN A 399 -14.64 4.45 58.09
CA GLN A 399 -15.72 5.41 57.89
C GLN A 399 -15.87 5.77 56.40
N GLN A 400 -14.76 5.98 55.69
CA GLN A 400 -14.76 6.22 54.24
C GLN A 400 -15.34 5.03 53.50
N LEU A 401 -14.93 3.79 53.82
CA LEU A 401 -15.50 2.59 53.22
C LEU A 401 -16.98 2.49 53.53
N ARG A 402 -17.45 2.79 54.75
CA ARG A 402 -18.86 2.73 55.12
C ARG A 402 -19.73 3.73 54.36
N THR A 403 -19.26 4.96 54.15
CA THR A 403 -20.01 6.02 53.46
C THR A 403 -19.82 6.01 51.94
N ARG A 404 -18.82 5.30 51.42
CA ARG A 404 -18.58 5.17 49.97
C ARG A 404 -19.79 4.55 49.27
N THR A 405 -20.26 5.23 48.22
CA THR A 405 -21.29 4.73 47.32
C THR A 405 -20.64 4.04 46.13
N ASP A 406 -20.97 2.77 45.90
CA ASP A 406 -20.59 2.06 44.68
C ASP A 406 -21.87 1.86 43.84
N LEU A 407 -21.82 2.34 42.61
CA LEU A 407 -22.86 2.10 41.60
C LEU A 407 -22.12 1.81 40.30
N GLU A 408 -21.80 0.56 40.04
CA GLU A 408 -20.91 0.17 38.95
C GLU A 408 -21.52 -0.96 38.12
N PHE A 409 -21.40 -0.89 36.79
CA PHE A 409 -21.72 -2.02 35.94
C PHE A 409 -20.79 -3.21 36.24
N ASP A 410 -21.30 -4.42 36.13
CA ASP A 410 -20.46 -5.61 36.17
C ASP A 410 -19.45 -5.55 35.02
N PRO A 411 -18.15 -5.81 35.26
CA PRO A 411 -17.14 -5.81 34.19
C PRO A 411 -17.47 -6.76 33.03
N SER A 412 -18.25 -7.83 33.28
CA SER A 412 -18.69 -8.77 32.25
C SER A 412 -19.95 -8.34 31.50
N SER A 413 -20.31 -7.04 31.55
CA SER A 413 -21.47 -6.51 30.85
C SER A 413 -21.34 -6.73 29.34
N ARG A 414 -22.40 -7.26 28.72
CA ARG A 414 -22.41 -7.62 27.29
C ARG A 414 -22.39 -6.38 26.41
N GLU A 415 -21.51 -6.34 25.41
CA GLU A 415 -21.35 -5.17 24.54
C GLU A 415 -22.18 -5.25 23.25
N ASP A 416 -22.34 -6.44 22.67
CA ASP A 416 -23.10 -6.64 21.42
C ASP A 416 -24.50 -7.18 21.68
N TRP A 417 -25.55 -6.50 21.19
CA TRP A 417 -26.94 -6.95 21.31
C TRP A 417 -27.63 -7.03 19.94
N LEU A 418 -28.26 -8.17 19.65
CA LEU A 418 -29.16 -8.35 18.52
C LEU A 418 -30.57 -7.84 18.87
N PRO A 419 -31.41 -7.46 17.88
CA PRO A 419 -32.76 -6.96 18.16
C PRO A 419 -33.61 -7.92 19.02
N GLN A 420 -33.48 -9.23 18.80
CA GLN A 420 -34.22 -10.25 19.54
C GLN A 420 -33.71 -10.50 20.97
N ASP A 421 -32.50 -10.04 21.33
CA ASP A 421 -31.92 -10.33 22.64
C ASP A 421 -32.67 -9.64 23.79
N GLU A 422 -32.84 -10.34 24.91
CA GLU A 422 -33.33 -9.75 26.15
C GLU A 422 -32.21 -8.91 26.80
N VAL A 423 -32.42 -7.61 26.96
CA VAL A 423 -31.42 -6.74 27.62
C VAL A 423 -31.51 -6.91 29.12
N ALA A 424 -30.42 -7.42 29.71
CA ALA A 424 -30.22 -7.54 31.14
C ALA A 424 -28.88 -6.89 31.53
N LEU A 425 -28.93 -5.93 32.45
CA LEU A 425 -27.76 -5.20 32.94
C LEU A 425 -27.49 -5.57 34.39
N ASP A 426 -26.27 -5.98 34.69
CA ASP A 426 -25.81 -6.27 36.03
C ASP A 426 -25.08 -5.07 36.63
N LEU A 427 -25.47 -4.67 37.83
CA LEU A 427 -24.80 -3.61 38.59
C LEU A 427 -24.42 -4.10 39.98
N HIS A 428 -23.29 -3.63 40.48
CA HIS A 428 -22.86 -3.76 41.86
C HIS A 428 -23.23 -2.50 42.64
N LEU A 429 -24.04 -2.67 43.68
CA LEU A 429 -24.55 -1.59 44.52
C LEU A 429 -23.96 -1.68 45.92
N LYS A 430 -23.50 -0.56 46.46
CA LYS A 430 -23.07 -0.42 47.85
C LYS A 430 -23.48 0.95 48.37
N ASN A 431 -24.14 1.00 49.54
CA ASN A 431 -24.65 2.25 50.13
C ASN A 431 -25.60 3.04 49.20
N VAL A 432 -26.46 2.32 48.47
CA VAL A 432 -27.49 2.90 47.58
C VAL A 432 -28.88 2.48 48.08
N PRO A 433 -29.48 3.19 49.06
CA PRO A 433 -30.79 2.83 49.62
C PRO A 433 -31.95 3.07 48.66
N HIS A 434 -31.80 4.06 47.78
CA HIS A 434 -32.78 4.42 46.76
C HIS A 434 -32.07 4.50 45.41
N LEU A 435 -32.53 3.71 44.44
CA LEU A 435 -32.04 3.72 43.07
C LEU A 435 -33.16 4.14 42.13
N LEU A 436 -32.93 5.20 41.35
CA LEU A 436 -33.78 5.62 40.26
C LEU A 436 -33.20 5.12 38.94
N VAL A 437 -34.03 4.51 38.10
CA VAL A 437 -33.65 4.04 36.75
C VAL A 437 -34.49 4.77 35.73
N LYS A 438 -33.83 5.41 34.75
CA LYS A 438 -34.45 6.10 33.63
C LYS A 438 -33.99 5.47 32.32
N VAL A 439 -34.94 5.19 31.43
CA VAL A 439 -34.70 4.61 30.10
C VAL A 439 -35.09 5.64 29.05
N PHE A 440 -34.14 6.01 28.20
CA PHE A 440 -34.31 6.94 27.09
C PHE A 440 -34.07 6.22 25.77
N GLU A 441 -35.07 6.19 24.90
CA GLU A 441 -34.92 5.80 23.50
C GLU A 441 -34.45 7.01 22.70
N ILE A 442 -33.29 6.87 22.07
CA ILE A 442 -32.65 7.99 21.37
C ILE A 442 -33.14 8.04 19.93
N ASN A 443 -33.63 9.21 19.51
CA ASN A 443 -33.86 9.49 18.10
C ASN A 443 -32.50 9.65 17.40
N THR A 444 -31.97 8.52 16.91
CA THR A 444 -30.66 8.45 16.26
C THR A 444 -30.53 9.40 15.08
N GLU A 445 -31.57 9.55 14.25
CA GLU A 445 -31.53 10.44 13.09
C GLU A 445 -31.29 11.90 13.50
N ASN A 446 -32.03 12.39 14.50
CA ASN A 446 -31.87 13.75 14.99
C ASN A 446 -30.46 14.00 15.57
N VAL A 447 -29.90 13.03 16.28
CA VAL A 447 -28.53 13.14 16.81
C VAL A 447 -27.51 13.16 15.67
N HIS A 448 -27.60 12.23 14.73
CA HIS A 448 -26.69 12.14 13.59
C HIS A 448 -26.73 13.41 12.72
N ARG A 449 -27.92 13.95 12.46
CA ARG A 449 -28.09 15.18 11.66
C ARG A 449 -27.62 16.45 12.37
N SER A 450 -27.84 16.56 13.68
CA SER A 450 -27.51 17.78 14.43
C SER A 450 -26.04 17.85 14.85
N THR A 451 -25.43 16.70 15.16
CA THR A 451 -24.05 16.64 15.68
C THR A 451 -23.02 16.18 14.65
N GLY A 452 -23.44 15.47 13.59
CA GLY A 452 -22.52 14.81 12.65
C GLY A 452 -21.69 13.71 13.30
N LYS A 453 -22.12 13.19 14.46
CA LYS A 453 -21.41 12.18 15.26
C LYS A 453 -22.34 11.05 15.64
N GLN A 454 -21.77 9.87 15.86
CA GLN A 454 -22.45 8.71 16.43
C GLN A 454 -22.95 9.03 17.85
N VAL A 455 -24.10 8.45 18.24
CA VAL A 455 -24.62 8.56 19.62
C VAL A 455 -23.58 8.03 20.61
N ASN A 456 -23.36 8.68 21.75
CA ASN A 456 -22.39 8.25 22.77
C ASN A 456 -22.94 8.51 24.21
N THR A 457 -22.25 8.05 25.25
CA THR A 457 -22.69 8.16 26.66
C THR A 457 -22.67 9.59 27.20
N ASP A 458 -21.95 10.50 26.55
CA ASP A 458 -21.88 11.93 26.85
C ASP A 458 -23.06 12.74 26.29
N LEU A 459 -24.01 12.11 25.59
CA LEU A 459 -25.23 12.77 25.11
C LEU A 459 -25.95 13.47 26.27
N ASP A 460 -26.23 14.76 26.09
CA ASP A 460 -27.01 15.53 27.05
C ASP A 460 -28.46 15.03 27.07
N LEU A 461 -28.94 14.69 28.27
CA LEU A 461 -30.29 14.18 28.49
C LEU A 461 -31.21 15.25 29.09
N ASP A 462 -30.68 16.45 29.36
CA ASP A 462 -31.45 17.53 29.97
C ASP A 462 -32.58 17.96 29.04
N GLY A 463 -33.79 18.02 29.61
CA GLY A 463 -35.02 18.33 28.86
C GLY A 463 -35.62 17.14 28.09
N LEU A 464 -34.98 15.96 28.06
CA LEU A 464 -35.60 14.75 27.54
C LEU A 464 -36.52 14.09 28.58
N VAL A 465 -37.65 13.56 28.11
CA VAL A 465 -38.58 12.77 28.93
C VAL A 465 -38.21 11.30 28.79
N ALA A 466 -37.97 10.62 29.91
CA ALA A 466 -37.69 9.19 29.90
C ALA A 466 -38.91 8.39 29.40
N ASN A 467 -38.69 7.44 28.51
CA ASN A 467 -39.73 6.52 28.02
C ASN A 467 -40.24 5.62 29.14
N ARG A 468 -39.37 5.29 30.10
CA ARG A 468 -39.70 4.55 31.31
C ARG A 468 -38.85 5.06 32.46
N GLU A 469 -39.49 5.23 33.62
CA GLU A 469 -38.84 5.56 34.89
C GLU A 469 -39.38 4.64 35.97
N PHE A 470 -38.50 4.07 36.79
CA PHE A 470 -38.89 3.30 37.97
C PHE A 470 -37.81 3.40 39.05
N SER A 471 -38.20 3.15 40.29
CA SER A 471 -37.29 3.16 41.43
C SER A 471 -37.29 1.81 42.15
N ALA A 472 -36.16 1.50 42.80
CA ALA A 472 -36.03 0.36 43.68
C ALA A 472 -35.41 0.81 45.00
N ASP A 473 -35.98 0.33 46.11
CA ASP A 473 -35.50 0.60 47.45
C ASP A 473 -34.78 -0.63 48.00
N TYR A 474 -33.65 -0.41 48.65
CA TYR A 474 -32.81 -1.46 49.21
C TYR A 474 -32.53 -1.20 50.69
N THR A 475 -32.57 -2.26 51.48
CA THR A 475 -32.23 -2.24 52.92
C THR A 475 -30.90 -2.95 53.20
N ASP A 476 -30.08 -3.14 52.16
CA ASP A 476 -28.77 -3.78 52.28
C ASP A 476 -27.86 -2.96 53.22
N PRO A 477 -27.04 -3.61 54.08
CA PRO A 477 -26.08 -2.92 54.93
C PRO A 477 -25.14 -1.98 54.13
N PRO A 478 -24.80 -0.77 54.63
CA PRO A 478 -23.98 0.20 53.88
C PRO A 478 -22.60 -0.29 53.42
N LEU A 479 -22.05 -1.29 54.10
CA LEU A 479 -20.76 -1.91 53.75
C LEU A 479 -20.90 -2.99 52.66
N GLN A 480 -22.06 -3.64 52.55
CA GLN A 480 -22.25 -4.77 51.66
C GLN A 480 -22.35 -4.30 50.21
N ARG A 481 -21.59 -4.96 49.31
CA ARG A 481 -21.66 -4.76 47.87
C ARG A 481 -22.47 -5.90 47.26
N VAL A 482 -23.64 -5.58 46.70
CA VAL A 482 -24.61 -6.56 46.19
C VAL A 482 -24.77 -6.44 44.69
N ARG A 483 -24.68 -7.56 43.96
CA ARG A 483 -24.99 -7.63 42.53
C ARG A 483 -26.51 -7.66 42.33
N ARG A 484 -27.02 -6.79 41.46
CA ARG A 484 -28.44 -6.72 41.05
C ARG A 484 -28.54 -6.75 39.53
N THR A 485 -29.50 -7.52 39.03
CA THR A 485 -29.78 -7.63 37.59
C THR A 485 -31.05 -6.86 37.25
N PHE A 486 -30.97 -5.98 36.26
CA PHE A 486 -32.10 -5.17 35.77
C PHE A 486 -32.45 -5.60 34.35
N LYS A 487 -33.72 -5.93 34.14
CA LYS A 487 -34.24 -6.42 32.84
C LYS A 487 -35.08 -5.35 32.16
N PHE A 488 -34.92 -5.23 30.85
CA PHE A 488 -35.59 -4.22 30.01
C PHE A 488 -36.35 -4.90 28.86
N PRO A 489 -37.43 -5.65 29.15
CA PRO A 489 -38.19 -6.40 28.13
C PRO A 489 -38.82 -5.49 27.04
N GLU A 490 -39.04 -4.22 27.32
CA GLU A 490 -39.55 -3.21 26.39
C GLU A 490 -38.60 -2.88 25.23
N LEU A 491 -37.34 -3.34 25.30
CA LEU A 491 -36.35 -3.26 24.22
C LEU A 491 -36.38 -4.50 23.30
N ASN A 492 -37.11 -5.57 23.64
CA ASN A 492 -37.06 -6.84 22.93
C ASN A 492 -37.70 -6.75 21.53
N GLY A 493 -37.05 -7.36 20.54
CA GLY A 493 -37.51 -7.36 19.14
C GLY A 493 -37.37 -6.02 18.42
N ARG A 494 -36.65 -5.06 19.00
CA ARG A 494 -36.51 -3.70 18.47
C ARG A 494 -35.06 -3.39 18.12
N ARG A 495 -34.85 -2.76 16.97
CA ARG A 495 -33.60 -2.10 16.59
C ARG A 495 -33.61 -0.68 17.16
N GLY A 496 -32.50 -0.22 17.72
CA GLY A 496 -32.48 1.08 18.40
C GLY A 496 -31.23 1.36 19.21
N VAL A 497 -31.16 2.58 19.73
CA VAL A 497 -30.16 3.01 20.70
C VAL A 497 -30.88 3.55 21.92
N TRP A 498 -30.53 3.03 23.09
CA TRP A 498 -31.10 3.47 24.37
C TRP A 498 -30.00 3.93 25.31
N ILE A 499 -30.28 4.99 26.05
CA ILE A 499 -29.50 5.36 27.22
C ILE A 499 -30.28 4.97 28.47
N ILE A 500 -29.67 4.14 29.30
CA ILE A 500 -30.23 3.70 30.58
C ILE A 500 -29.37 4.30 31.68
N GLU A 501 -29.97 5.19 32.46
CA GLU A 501 -29.30 5.91 33.54
C GLU A 501 -29.78 5.42 34.90
N PHE A 502 -28.83 4.97 35.73
CA PHE A 502 -29.01 4.52 37.09
C PHE A 502 -28.50 5.60 38.03
N ILE A 503 -29.34 6.11 38.93
CA ILE A 503 -29.02 7.25 39.80
C ILE A 503 -29.31 6.88 41.24
N GLY A 504 -28.32 7.01 42.13
CA GLY A 504 -28.49 6.70 43.55
C GLY A 504 -27.25 7.03 44.37
N GLY A 505 -27.43 7.36 45.65
CA GLY A 505 -26.33 7.64 46.59
C GLY A 505 -25.36 8.73 46.13
N GLY A 506 -25.84 9.75 45.40
CA GLY A 506 -25.01 10.83 44.85
C GLY A 506 -24.18 10.45 43.62
N LYS A 507 -24.44 9.29 43.01
CA LYS A 507 -23.77 8.78 41.82
C LYS A 507 -24.75 8.50 40.67
N SER A 508 -24.25 8.55 39.45
CA SER A 508 -24.94 8.14 38.22
C SER A 508 -24.07 7.17 37.43
N SER A 509 -24.70 6.11 36.91
CA SER A 509 -24.10 5.16 35.99
C SER A 509 -24.97 5.03 34.75
N ARG A 510 -24.35 5.10 33.58
CA ARG A 510 -25.03 5.22 32.29
C ARG A 510 -24.60 4.10 31.37
N ALA A 511 -25.57 3.33 30.88
CA ALA A 511 -25.38 2.38 29.79
C ALA A 511 -25.94 2.96 28.50
N LEU A 512 -25.16 2.89 27.43
CA LEU A 512 -25.62 3.11 26.06
C LEU A 512 -25.79 1.74 25.41
N VAL A 513 -27.02 1.27 25.32
CA VAL A 513 -27.37 -0.02 24.74
C VAL A 513 -27.68 0.18 23.26
N ARG A 514 -26.89 -0.45 22.39
CA ARG A 514 -27.14 -0.49 20.94
C ARG A 514 -27.66 -1.88 20.58
N LYS A 515 -28.85 -1.95 19.96
CA LYS A 515 -29.41 -3.21 19.45
C LYS A 515 -29.55 -3.17 17.94
N GLY A 516 -28.97 -4.18 17.29
CA GLY A 516 -28.89 -4.26 15.84
C GLY A 516 -27.98 -3.19 15.24
N GLY A 517 -27.87 -3.21 13.92
CA GLY A 517 -27.00 -2.28 13.19
C GLY A 517 -27.21 -2.39 11.70
N LEU A 518 -26.88 -1.31 10.99
CA LEU A 518 -26.85 -1.32 9.54
C LEU A 518 -25.40 -1.35 9.08
N ARG A 519 -25.13 -2.21 8.10
CA ARG A 519 -23.88 -2.24 7.35
C ARG A 519 -24.15 -1.67 5.96
N VAL A 520 -23.21 -0.91 5.43
CA VAL A 520 -23.29 -0.39 4.08
C VAL A 520 -22.11 -0.89 3.27
N LEU A 521 -22.41 -1.44 2.10
CA LEU A 521 -21.41 -1.80 1.10
C LEU A 521 -21.47 -0.76 -0.02
N PRO A 522 -20.53 0.20 -0.05
CA PRO A 522 -20.37 1.04 -1.22
C PRO A 522 -19.76 0.21 -2.35
N ALA A 523 -20.30 0.40 -3.54
CA ALA A 523 -19.70 -0.10 -4.78
C ALA A 523 -19.86 1.02 -5.79
N SER A 524 -18.76 1.51 -6.36
CA SER A 524 -18.88 2.56 -7.35
C SER A 524 -19.20 2.00 -8.73
N THR A 525 -19.85 2.83 -9.53
CA THR A 525 -20.49 2.46 -10.78
C THR A 525 -20.35 3.61 -11.77
N PRO A 526 -20.53 3.37 -13.07
CA PRO A 526 -20.60 4.45 -14.06
C PRO A 526 -21.70 5.50 -13.84
N ALA A 527 -22.62 5.29 -12.89
CA ALA A 527 -23.71 6.21 -12.56
C ALA A 527 -23.53 6.92 -11.19
N GLY A 528 -22.44 6.69 -10.48
CA GLY A 528 -22.20 7.15 -9.12
C GLY A 528 -21.89 6.01 -8.16
N THR A 529 -22.12 6.22 -6.88
CA THR A 529 -21.89 5.22 -5.83
C THR A 529 -23.19 4.48 -5.52
N ARG A 530 -23.21 3.16 -5.71
CA ARG A 530 -24.30 2.29 -5.26
C ARG A 530 -24.02 1.88 -3.81
N LEU A 531 -24.99 2.05 -2.93
CA LEU A 531 -24.92 1.56 -1.56
C LEU A 531 -25.85 0.36 -1.39
N THR A 532 -25.33 -0.74 -0.89
CA THR A 532 -26.15 -1.88 -0.45
C THR A 532 -26.28 -1.83 1.06
N VAL A 533 -27.50 -1.63 1.57
CA VAL A 533 -27.76 -1.54 3.01
C VAL A 533 -28.20 -2.90 3.54
N LEU A 534 -27.46 -3.40 4.53
CA LEU A 534 -27.65 -4.71 5.13
C LEU A 534 -27.93 -4.59 6.63
N ASP A 535 -28.74 -5.50 7.17
CA ASP A 535 -28.97 -5.61 8.61
C ASP A 535 -27.89 -6.45 9.34
N GLU A 536 -28.07 -6.61 10.66
CA GLU A 536 -27.24 -7.47 11.51
C GLU A 536 -27.19 -8.95 11.08
N ASN A 537 -28.13 -9.43 10.28
CA ASN A 537 -28.16 -10.78 9.71
C ASN A 537 -27.60 -10.83 8.29
N THR A 538 -26.97 -9.74 7.82
CA THR A 538 -26.46 -9.57 6.45
C THR A 538 -27.54 -9.76 5.38
N ALA A 539 -28.77 -9.35 5.66
CA ALA A 539 -29.88 -9.33 4.73
C ALA A 539 -30.13 -7.90 4.20
N PRO A 540 -30.44 -7.71 2.91
CA PRO A 540 -30.80 -6.41 2.37
C PRO A 540 -31.99 -5.78 3.09
N VAL A 541 -31.99 -4.45 3.19
CA VAL A 541 -33.04 -3.67 3.86
C VAL A 541 -33.82 -2.86 2.81
N PRO A 542 -34.97 -3.34 2.29
CA PRO A 542 -35.71 -2.67 1.20
C PRO A 542 -36.25 -1.27 1.57
N GLY A 543 -36.50 -1.01 2.85
CA GLY A 543 -36.96 0.29 3.35
C GLY A 543 -35.85 1.31 3.57
N ALA A 544 -34.60 0.97 3.22
CA ALA A 544 -33.45 1.79 3.54
C ALA A 544 -33.42 3.12 2.76
N TYR A 545 -32.72 4.09 3.33
CA TYR A 545 -32.44 5.37 2.68
C TYR A 545 -31.13 5.97 3.17
N ALA A 546 -30.55 6.85 2.36
CA ALA A 546 -29.40 7.65 2.71
C ALA A 546 -29.80 9.13 2.77
N LEU A 547 -29.37 9.83 3.83
CA LEU A 547 -29.48 11.28 3.94
C LEU A 547 -28.09 11.91 3.81
N LEU A 548 -27.98 12.86 2.89
CA LEU A 548 -26.81 13.71 2.75
C LEU A 548 -27.25 15.18 2.75
N GLY A 549 -26.91 15.91 3.81
CA GLY A 549 -27.45 17.25 4.05
C GLY A 549 -28.98 17.21 4.18
N SER A 550 -29.68 17.85 3.24
CA SER A 550 -31.15 17.84 3.14
C SER A 550 -31.70 16.84 2.11
N GLN A 551 -30.84 16.19 1.32
CA GLN A 551 -31.25 15.27 0.28
C GLN A 551 -31.45 13.86 0.83
N ARG A 552 -32.52 13.19 0.38
CA ARG A 552 -32.85 11.81 0.72
C ARG A 552 -32.83 10.94 -0.53
N PHE A 553 -32.04 9.87 -0.49
CA PHE A 553 -31.94 8.86 -1.53
C PHE A 553 -32.60 7.57 -1.00
N ALA A 554 -33.65 7.10 -1.67
CA ALA A 554 -34.36 5.89 -1.27
C ALA A 554 -33.72 4.64 -1.88
N ALA A 555 -33.82 3.51 -1.17
CA ALA A 555 -33.45 2.21 -1.71
C ALA A 555 -34.50 1.69 -2.70
N ASP A 556 -34.08 0.83 -3.61
CA ASP A 556 -34.97 -0.01 -4.40
C ASP A 556 -35.42 -1.27 -3.64
N ALA A 557 -36.16 -2.16 -4.31
CA ALA A 557 -36.65 -3.40 -3.72
C ALA A 557 -35.54 -4.37 -3.29
N SER A 558 -34.33 -4.21 -3.83
CA SER A 558 -33.13 -5.00 -3.51
C SER A 558 -32.30 -4.37 -2.39
N GLY A 559 -32.70 -3.22 -1.85
CA GLY A 559 -31.95 -2.49 -0.82
C GLY A 559 -30.79 -1.65 -1.38
N HIS A 560 -30.78 -1.37 -2.68
CA HIS A 560 -29.74 -0.56 -3.34
C HIS A 560 -30.12 0.92 -3.38
N ILE A 561 -29.23 1.79 -2.91
CA ILE A 561 -29.37 3.24 -2.96
C ILE A 561 -28.35 3.79 -3.94
N MET A 562 -28.79 4.47 -4.99
CA MET A 562 -27.91 5.16 -5.92
C MET A 562 -27.62 6.59 -5.46
N MET A 563 -26.36 6.88 -5.16
CA MET A 563 -25.87 8.24 -4.92
C MET A 563 -25.17 8.76 -6.18
N PRO A 564 -25.61 9.90 -6.75
CA PRO A 564 -25.00 10.45 -7.96
C PRO A 564 -23.59 10.97 -7.69
N PHE A 565 -22.81 11.23 -8.74
CA PHE A 565 -21.50 11.89 -8.63
C PHE A 565 -21.59 13.28 -7.98
N THR A 566 -20.46 13.80 -7.50
CA THR A 566 -20.35 15.13 -6.87
C THR A 566 -19.21 15.95 -7.46
N THR A 567 -19.32 17.28 -7.40
CA THR A 567 -18.21 18.20 -7.73
C THR A 567 -17.23 18.39 -6.57
N THR A 568 -17.51 17.83 -5.40
CA THR A 568 -16.66 17.87 -4.19
C THR A 568 -16.39 16.45 -3.68
N PRO A 569 -15.56 15.67 -4.41
CA PRO A 569 -15.26 14.28 -4.05
C PRO A 569 -14.54 14.17 -2.70
N GLY A 570 -14.66 12.99 -2.08
CA GLY A 570 -14.02 12.67 -0.80
C GLY A 570 -14.98 12.09 0.24
N PRO A 571 -14.46 11.74 1.42
CA PRO A 571 -15.26 11.15 2.49
C PRO A 571 -16.31 12.14 3.01
N GLN A 572 -17.56 11.69 3.08
CA GLN A 572 -18.67 12.45 3.66
C GLN A 572 -19.48 11.60 4.63
N ASN A 573 -19.96 12.24 5.69
CA ASN A 573 -20.86 11.64 6.66
C ASN A 573 -22.26 11.49 6.05
N VAL A 574 -22.73 10.26 5.91
CA VAL A 574 -24.04 9.90 5.36
C VAL A 574 -24.85 9.20 6.44
N VAL A 575 -26.08 9.69 6.69
CA VAL A 575 -27.00 9.03 7.62
C VAL A 575 -27.76 7.96 6.85
N ILE A 576 -27.67 6.71 7.31
CA ILE A 576 -28.30 5.57 6.69
C ILE A 576 -29.42 5.10 7.60
N GLY A 577 -30.66 5.14 7.11
CA GLY A 577 -31.84 4.72 7.86
C GLY A 577 -32.45 3.44 7.30
N ASP A 578 -33.17 2.70 8.13
CA ASP A 578 -33.88 1.47 7.73
C ASP A 578 -35.36 1.66 7.39
N GLY A 579 -35.85 2.91 7.48
CA GLY A 579 -37.25 3.26 7.24
C GLY A 579 -38.16 3.15 8.46
N THR A 580 -37.67 2.62 9.59
CA THR A 580 -38.45 2.45 10.84
C THR A 580 -38.15 3.51 11.91
N GLY A 581 -37.15 4.37 11.67
CA GLY A 581 -36.69 5.41 12.60
C GLY A 581 -35.33 5.13 13.24
N PHE A 582 -34.74 3.96 12.98
CA PHE A 582 -33.35 3.67 13.32
C PHE A 582 -32.42 4.14 12.19
N THR A 583 -31.32 4.78 12.57
CA THR A 583 -30.28 5.21 11.64
C THR A 583 -28.89 4.89 12.18
N THR A 584 -27.93 4.84 11.26
CA THR A 584 -26.50 4.81 11.53
C THR A 584 -25.81 5.95 10.76
N LEU A 585 -24.63 6.37 11.21
CA LEU A 585 -23.80 7.35 10.51
C LEU A 585 -22.57 6.66 9.90
N GLU A 586 -22.47 6.66 8.57
CA GLU A 586 -21.33 6.10 7.84
C GLU A 586 -20.49 7.19 7.19
N SER A 587 -19.19 6.97 7.08
CA SER A 587 -18.31 7.77 6.23
C SER A 587 -18.23 7.11 4.87
N ILE A 588 -18.79 7.75 3.85
CA ILE A 588 -18.84 7.21 2.48
C ILE A 588 -18.01 8.12 1.58
N SER A 589 -17.07 7.53 0.84
CA SER A 589 -16.30 8.27 -0.16
C SER A 589 -17.21 8.60 -1.34
N LYS A 590 -17.51 9.88 -1.52
CA LYS A 590 -18.26 10.36 -2.67
C LYS A 590 -17.32 10.54 -3.85
N GLU A 591 -17.74 10.03 -5.00
CA GLU A 591 -16.93 10.11 -6.20
C GLU A 591 -17.21 11.34 -7.04
N GLY A 592 -16.15 11.84 -7.66
CA GLY A 592 -16.22 12.80 -8.76
C GLY A 592 -16.70 12.13 -10.03
N GLU A 593 -16.75 12.88 -11.13
CA GLU A 593 -17.05 12.33 -12.45
C GLU A 593 -15.86 12.57 -13.37
N ASN A 594 -15.03 11.53 -13.58
CA ASN A 594 -13.87 11.59 -14.46
C ASN A 594 -13.97 10.53 -15.54
N TYR A 595 -13.95 10.94 -16.81
CA TYR A 595 -13.97 10.04 -17.96
C TYR A 595 -12.58 9.90 -18.56
N SER A 596 -12.19 8.68 -18.88
CA SER A 596 -11.00 8.39 -19.66
C SER A 596 -11.31 7.39 -20.77
N LEU A 597 -10.50 7.44 -21.82
CA LEU A 597 -10.55 6.48 -22.91
C LEU A 597 -9.19 5.80 -22.98
N ASN A 598 -9.20 4.49 -22.81
CA ASN A 598 -8.05 3.63 -23.07
C ASN A 598 -8.28 2.95 -24.42
N ALA A 599 -7.22 2.81 -25.20
CA ALA A 599 -7.27 2.15 -26.48
C ALA A 599 -6.01 1.34 -26.70
N GLY A 600 -6.14 0.02 -26.61
CA GLY A 600 -5.11 -0.87 -27.15
C GLY A 600 -5.03 -0.65 -28.66
N LEU A 601 -3.86 -0.24 -29.16
CA LEU A 601 -3.65 0.18 -30.54
C LEU A 601 -2.38 -0.48 -31.06
N HIS A 602 -2.54 -1.46 -31.95
CA HIS A 602 -1.43 -2.20 -32.53
C HIS A 602 -1.42 -2.13 -34.06
N VAL A 603 -0.23 -2.02 -34.65
CA VAL A 603 -0.05 -2.18 -36.10
C VAL A 603 1.23 -2.98 -36.39
N PRO A 604 1.15 -4.11 -37.10
CA PRO A 604 2.35 -4.89 -37.40
C PRO A 604 3.33 -4.10 -38.27
N ARG A 605 4.58 -3.94 -37.82
CA ARG A 605 5.62 -3.18 -38.54
C ARG A 605 5.79 -3.63 -40.00
N GLU A 606 5.80 -4.94 -40.24
CA GLU A 606 5.99 -5.53 -41.57
C GLU A 606 4.83 -5.26 -42.53
N SER A 607 3.68 -4.78 -42.03
CA SER A 607 2.53 -4.37 -42.85
C SER A 607 2.63 -2.92 -43.35
N LEU A 608 3.53 -2.10 -42.78
CA LEU A 608 3.69 -0.67 -43.09
C LEU A 608 4.51 -0.43 -44.38
N LEU A 609 4.08 -1.07 -45.46
CA LEU A 609 4.74 -0.99 -46.76
C LEU A 609 4.22 0.22 -47.56
N PRO A 610 5.11 1.05 -48.16
CA PRO A 610 4.72 2.21 -48.96
C PRO A 610 3.69 1.86 -50.05
N GLY A 611 2.62 2.65 -50.14
CA GLY A 611 1.56 2.48 -51.14
C GLY A 611 0.65 1.27 -50.94
N ARG A 612 0.84 0.48 -49.87
CA ARG A 612 0.00 -0.67 -49.53
C ARG A 612 -1.01 -0.30 -48.43
N LYS A 613 -1.98 -1.19 -48.23
CA LYS A 613 -2.92 -1.11 -47.10
C LYS A 613 -2.34 -1.85 -45.90
N ALA A 614 -2.31 -1.17 -44.76
CA ALA A 614 -2.07 -1.77 -43.45
C ALA A 614 -3.38 -1.81 -42.66
N THR A 615 -3.42 -2.61 -41.59
CA THR A 615 -4.58 -2.70 -40.69
C THR A 615 -4.13 -2.36 -39.27
N ALA A 616 -4.75 -1.34 -38.69
CA ALA A 616 -4.63 -1.06 -37.26
C ALA A 616 -5.63 -1.93 -36.49
N VAL A 617 -5.18 -2.56 -35.41
CA VAL A 617 -5.99 -3.32 -34.46
C VAL A 617 -6.31 -2.39 -33.29
N LEU A 618 -7.59 -2.23 -32.98
CA LEU A 618 -8.08 -1.35 -31.95
C LEU A 618 -8.92 -2.11 -30.91
N ARG A 619 -8.59 -1.92 -29.64
CA ARG A 619 -9.32 -2.41 -28.47
C ARG A 619 -9.68 -1.23 -27.55
N PRO A 620 -10.88 -0.63 -27.70
CA PRO A 620 -11.28 0.50 -26.89
C PRO A 620 -11.82 0.05 -25.52
N ALA A 621 -11.57 0.86 -24.49
CA ALA A 621 -12.18 0.76 -23.18
C ALA A 621 -12.50 2.18 -22.68
N VAL A 622 -13.77 2.44 -22.40
CA VAL A 622 -14.22 3.73 -21.84
C VAL A 622 -14.37 3.55 -20.35
N LEU A 623 -13.76 4.43 -19.57
CA LEU A 623 -13.76 4.34 -18.12
C LEU A 623 -14.42 5.57 -17.51
N CYS A 624 -15.13 5.36 -16.39
CA CYS A 624 -15.56 6.41 -15.48
C CYS A 624 -14.99 6.10 -14.10
N ASN A 625 -14.13 6.97 -13.56
CA ASN A 625 -13.36 6.72 -12.33
C ASN A 625 -12.73 5.32 -12.32
N ASP A 626 -11.99 5.00 -13.40
CA ASP A 626 -11.31 3.72 -13.62
C ASP A 626 -12.21 2.48 -13.73
N ARG A 627 -13.53 2.64 -13.71
CA ARG A 627 -14.48 1.54 -13.97
C ARG A 627 -14.96 1.49 -15.40
N LEU A 628 -14.98 0.29 -15.97
CA LEU A 628 -15.42 0.04 -17.33
C LEU A 628 -16.89 0.45 -17.54
N MET A 629 -17.12 1.23 -18.59
CA MET A 629 -18.44 1.59 -19.09
C MET A 629 -18.80 0.75 -20.31
N GLU A 630 -20.10 0.65 -20.59
CA GLU A 630 -20.58 0.17 -21.88
C GLU A 630 -20.00 1.02 -23.02
N LEU A 631 -19.45 0.38 -24.06
CA LEU A 631 -18.83 1.09 -25.18
C LEU A 631 -19.81 2.01 -25.94
N SER A 632 -21.12 1.77 -25.82
CA SER A 632 -22.15 2.67 -26.36
C SER A 632 -22.18 4.05 -25.72
N ALA A 633 -21.51 4.25 -24.57
CA ALA A 633 -21.35 5.56 -23.94
C ALA A 633 -20.38 6.48 -24.71
N LEU A 634 -19.53 5.93 -25.59
CA LEU A 634 -18.65 6.70 -26.46
C LEU A 634 -19.40 7.11 -27.73
N GLU A 635 -19.88 8.35 -27.74
CA GLU A 635 -20.51 8.98 -28.89
C GLU A 635 -19.47 9.47 -29.91
N ASN A 636 -19.85 9.47 -31.19
CA ASN A 636 -19.02 9.96 -32.30
C ASN A 636 -17.58 9.39 -32.36
N PRO A 637 -17.35 8.07 -32.14
CA PRO A 637 -16.00 7.52 -32.10
C PRO A 637 -15.33 7.60 -33.48
N LYS A 638 -14.07 8.02 -33.50
CA LYS A 638 -13.26 8.13 -34.72
C LYS A 638 -11.79 7.81 -34.45
N LEU A 639 -11.16 7.10 -35.38
CA LEU A 639 -9.72 6.90 -35.41
C LEU A 639 -9.08 7.93 -36.35
N THR A 640 -8.18 8.75 -35.82
CA THR A 640 -7.34 9.65 -36.60
C THR A 640 -5.99 9.00 -36.84
N VAL A 641 -5.65 8.80 -38.11
CA VAL A 641 -4.36 8.28 -38.56
C VAL A 641 -3.57 9.43 -39.16
N ARG A 642 -2.56 9.91 -38.44
CA ARG A 642 -1.66 10.98 -38.89
C ARG A 642 -0.30 10.39 -39.25
N ALA A 643 0.03 10.38 -40.53
CA ALA A 643 1.34 9.95 -41.01
C ALA A 643 2.20 11.16 -41.37
N VAL A 644 3.46 11.18 -40.97
CA VAL A 644 4.44 12.21 -41.36
C VAL A 644 5.50 11.55 -42.20
N SER A 645 5.78 12.12 -43.38
CA SER A 645 6.85 11.64 -44.26
C SER A 645 8.24 12.04 -43.75
N LEU A 646 9.29 11.46 -44.34
CA LEU A 646 10.69 11.86 -44.10
C LEU A 646 10.96 13.32 -44.44
N ASP A 647 10.16 13.89 -45.35
CA ASP A 647 10.28 15.28 -45.80
C ASP A 647 9.49 16.25 -44.90
N GLY A 648 8.95 15.75 -43.77
CA GLY A 648 8.19 16.54 -42.79
C GLY A 648 6.75 16.83 -43.19
N ILE A 649 6.27 16.28 -44.31
CA ILE A 649 4.91 16.53 -44.83
C ILE A 649 3.92 15.60 -44.10
N PRO A 650 2.92 16.15 -43.38
CA PRO A 650 1.89 15.37 -42.73
C PRO A 650 0.75 15.00 -43.69
N SER A 651 0.17 13.83 -43.47
CA SER A 651 -1.09 13.36 -44.06
C SER A 651 -2.00 12.86 -42.95
N VAL A 652 -3.28 13.24 -42.97
CA VAL A 652 -4.25 12.88 -41.94
C VAL A 652 -5.43 12.19 -42.60
N THR A 653 -5.75 10.99 -42.11
CA THR A 653 -6.98 10.26 -42.45
C THR A 653 -7.82 10.11 -41.19
N VAL A 654 -9.08 10.53 -41.24
CA VAL A 654 -10.03 10.34 -40.14
C VAL A 654 -11.01 9.25 -40.56
N VAL A 655 -11.09 8.19 -39.77
CA VAL A 655 -11.99 7.06 -39.99
C VAL A 655 -13.06 7.08 -38.89
N PRO A 656 -14.31 7.47 -39.19
CA PRO A 656 -15.42 7.29 -38.28
C PRO A 656 -15.62 5.80 -37.99
N LEU A 657 -15.75 5.45 -36.72
CA LEU A 657 -15.99 4.09 -36.28
C LEU A 657 -17.50 3.91 -36.05
N LYS A 658 -18.03 2.80 -36.51
CA LYS A 658 -19.42 2.38 -36.25
C LYS A 658 -19.37 1.01 -35.58
N ASP A 659 -20.29 0.76 -34.68
CA ASP A 659 -20.52 -0.56 -34.09
C ASP A 659 -19.27 -1.13 -33.37
N LEU A 660 -18.72 -0.35 -32.43
CA LEU A 660 -17.72 -0.85 -31.48
C LEU A 660 -18.34 -1.99 -30.66
N ALA A 661 -17.61 -3.09 -30.51
CA ALA A 661 -18.11 -4.30 -29.87
C ALA A 661 -17.19 -4.74 -28.73
N PRO A 662 -17.74 -5.12 -27.56
CA PRO A 662 -16.96 -5.53 -26.40
C PRO A 662 -16.45 -6.98 -26.48
N ASP A 663 -16.77 -7.73 -27.53
CA ASP A 663 -16.40 -9.15 -27.71
C ASP A 663 -15.38 -9.39 -28.84
N LYS A 664 -14.92 -8.34 -29.54
CA LYS A 664 -13.91 -8.43 -30.62
C LYS A 664 -13.12 -7.15 -30.81
N GLU A 665 -11.97 -7.24 -31.47
CA GLU A 665 -11.17 -6.09 -31.87
C GLU A 665 -11.78 -5.39 -33.08
N THR A 666 -11.64 -4.07 -33.11
CA THR A 666 -11.98 -3.27 -34.28
C THR A 666 -10.77 -3.22 -35.22
N LEU A 667 -10.94 -3.72 -36.44
CA LEU A 667 -9.90 -3.71 -37.47
C LEU A 667 -10.11 -2.53 -38.41
N VAL A 668 -9.14 -1.61 -38.45
CA VAL A 668 -9.24 -0.37 -39.24
C VAL A 668 -8.18 -0.37 -40.36
N PRO A 669 -8.58 -0.59 -41.63
CA PRO A 669 -7.65 -0.52 -42.75
C PRO A 669 -7.31 0.94 -43.09
N PHE A 670 -6.04 1.22 -43.37
CA PHE A 670 -5.58 2.52 -43.85
C PHE A 670 -4.50 2.36 -44.92
N ASN A 671 -4.40 3.34 -45.82
CA ASN A 671 -3.33 3.37 -46.82
C ASN A 671 -2.06 3.92 -46.17
N VAL A 672 -0.92 3.28 -46.40
CA VAL A 672 0.39 3.73 -45.93
C VAL A 672 0.97 4.69 -46.97
N PRO A 673 1.13 5.99 -46.65
CA PRO A 673 1.76 6.93 -47.58
C PRO A 673 3.20 6.54 -47.93
N ASP A 674 3.73 7.13 -49.01
CA ASP A 674 5.13 6.96 -49.34
C ASP A 674 6.02 7.67 -48.32
N ARG A 675 7.22 7.09 -48.09
CA ARG A 675 8.28 7.69 -47.26
C ARG A 675 7.83 8.06 -45.85
N VAL A 676 6.86 7.33 -45.26
CA VAL A 676 6.42 7.59 -43.87
C VAL A 676 7.58 7.39 -42.89
N SER A 677 7.76 8.32 -41.97
CA SER A 677 8.73 8.28 -40.89
C SER A 677 8.07 8.14 -39.51
N THR A 678 6.87 8.71 -39.36
CA THR A 678 6.09 8.66 -38.12
C THR A 678 4.62 8.39 -38.43
N LEU A 679 3.97 7.59 -37.59
CA LEU A 679 2.53 7.31 -37.62
C LEU A 679 1.95 7.58 -36.22
N ASN A 680 0.98 8.49 -36.12
CA ASN A 680 0.22 8.75 -34.89
C ASN A 680 -1.19 8.18 -35.08
N LEU A 681 -1.60 7.27 -34.20
CA LEU A 681 -2.94 6.69 -34.17
C LEU A 681 -3.67 7.25 -32.96
N THR A 682 -4.78 7.95 -33.16
CA THR A 682 -5.54 8.55 -32.05
C THR A 682 -7.02 8.18 -32.16
N LEU A 683 -7.51 7.37 -31.23
CA LEU A 683 -8.94 7.16 -31.01
C LEU A 683 -9.49 8.36 -30.22
N SER A 684 -10.62 8.90 -30.65
CA SER A 684 -11.33 9.96 -29.94
C SER A 684 -12.82 9.80 -30.06
N GLY A 685 -13.56 10.33 -29.08
CA GLY A 685 -15.00 10.42 -29.07
C GLY A 685 -15.48 11.36 -27.96
N GLU A 686 -16.77 11.32 -27.68
CA GLU A 686 -17.42 12.15 -26.67
C GLU A 686 -18.20 11.26 -25.69
N VAL A 687 -18.14 11.57 -24.40
CA VAL A 687 -18.97 10.94 -23.38
C VAL A 687 -19.84 12.01 -22.73
N LYS A 688 -21.13 11.73 -22.54
CA LYS A 688 -22.04 12.70 -21.93
C LYS A 688 -21.89 12.71 -20.41
N SER A 689 -21.51 13.86 -19.85
CA SER A 689 -21.46 14.06 -18.40
C SER A 689 -22.86 13.93 -17.77
N LEU A 690 -22.96 13.14 -16.71
CA LEU A 690 -24.12 12.97 -15.85
C LEU A 690 -24.30 14.16 -14.89
N ILE A 691 -23.22 14.85 -14.47
CA ILE A 691 -23.32 16.05 -13.62
C ILE A 691 -23.83 17.25 -14.42
N THR A 692 -23.22 17.52 -15.58
CA THR A 692 -23.45 18.77 -16.34
C THR A 692 -24.37 18.60 -17.55
N GLY A 693 -24.58 17.36 -18.01
CA GLY A 693 -25.31 17.06 -19.24
C GLY A 693 -24.54 17.38 -20.52
N GLN A 694 -23.32 17.93 -20.43
CA GLN A 694 -22.50 18.35 -21.58
C GLN A 694 -21.59 17.22 -22.09
N PRO A 695 -21.26 17.18 -23.38
CA PRO A 695 -20.29 16.23 -23.92
C PRO A 695 -18.87 16.55 -23.42
N VAL A 696 -18.15 15.52 -23.03
CA VAL A 696 -16.74 15.54 -22.63
C VAL A 696 -15.93 14.80 -23.68
N THR A 697 -14.99 15.48 -24.33
CA THR A 697 -14.10 14.83 -25.30
C THR A 697 -13.09 13.94 -24.58
N VAL A 698 -13.03 12.68 -24.99
CA VAL A 698 -12.02 11.71 -24.52
C VAL A 698 -11.20 11.21 -25.71
N SER A 699 -9.92 10.92 -25.47
CA SER A 699 -9.02 10.44 -26.52
C SER A 699 -7.89 9.59 -25.96
N SER A 700 -7.43 8.65 -26.78
CA SER A 700 -6.29 7.77 -26.51
C SER A 700 -5.49 7.58 -27.79
N GLY A 701 -4.17 7.43 -27.71
CA GLY A 701 -3.36 7.27 -28.90
C GLY A 701 -1.98 6.69 -28.68
N THR A 702 -1.37 6.24 -29.78
CA THR A 702 -0.01 5.70 -29.83
C THR A 702 0.76 6.29 -31.01
N ASP A 703 2.08 6.35 -30.86
CA ASP A 703 3.01 6.90 -31.83
C ASP A 703 4.04 5.86 -32.26
N VAL A 704 4.16 5.66 -33.56
CA VAL A 704 5.03 4.65 -34.16
C VAL A 704 6.06 5.31 -35.06
N ARG A 705 7.35 5.00 -34.87
CA ARG A 705 8.46 5.48 -35.72
C ARG A 705 8.96 4.38 -36.65
N ILE A 706 9.05 4.70 -37.94
CA ILE A 706 9.45 3.76 -39.00
C ILE A 706 10.44 4.41 -39.98
N ASN A 707 11.09 3.58 -40.80
CA ASN A 707 12.00 4.00 -41.87
C ASN A 707 13.20 4.89 -41.46
N GLY A 708 13.54 4.98 -40.17
CA GLY A 708 14.72 5.72 -39.70
C GLY A 708 16.05 5.27 -40.32
N PHE A 709 16.15 4.01 -40.77
CA PHE A 709 17.30 3.51 -41.53
C PHE A 709 17.56 4.34 -42.81
N THR A 710 16.52 4.86 -43.45
CA THR A 710 16.60 5.71 -44.66
C THR A 710 17.34 7.02 -44.41
N LEU A 711 17.28 7.54 -43.17
CA LEU A 711 17.97 8.77 -42.76
C LEU A 711 19.43 8.54 -42.39
N SER A 712 19.87 7.28 -42.28
CA SER A 712 21.23 6.94 -41.91
C SER A 712 22.15 6.87 -43.14
N ASN A 713 23.47 6.95 -42.90
CA ASN A 713 24.50 6.65 -43.90
C ASN A 713 24.84 5.15 -43.97
N GLN A 714 24.12 4.30 -43.25
CA GLN A 714 24.39 2.87 -43.15
C GLN A 714 23.88 2.13 -44.39
N THR A 715 24.63 1.12 -44.82
CA THR A 715 24.34 0.34 -46.04
C THR A 715 23.59 -0.96 -45.76
N GLY A 716 23.57 -1.42 -44.51
CA GLY A 716 22.76 -2.55 -44.06
C GLY A 716 22.18 -2.36 -42.65
N ASP A 717 21.17 -3.16 -42.33
CA ASP A 717 20.48 -3.20 -41.04
C ASP A 717 20.42 -4.64 -40.50
N LEU A 718 20.34 -4.74 -39.18
CA LEU A 718 20.33 -6.01 -38.45
C LEU A 718 18.91 -6.43 -38.12
N HIS A 719 18.61 -7.70 -38.35
CA HIS A 719 17.33 -8.32 -38.04
C HIS A 719 17.53 -9.63 -37.30
N LEU A 720 16.71 -9.89 -36.27
CA LEU A 720 16.73 -11.12 -35.51
C LEU A 720 15.55 -12.02 -35.91
N SER A 721 15.78 -13.32 -36.10
CA SER A 721 14.75 -14.31 -36.39
C SER A 721 14.95 -15.57 -35.54
N ARG A 722 13.85 -16.29 -35.27
CA ARG A 722 13.84 -17.59 -34.59
C ARG A 722 13.37 -18.70 -35.53
N SER A 723 14.01 -19.85 -35.45
CA SER A 723 13.62 -21.08 -36.15
C SER A 723 13.73 -22.28 -35.21
N THR A 724 13.38 -23.49 -35.69
CA THR A 724 13.60 -24.74 -34.95
C THR A 724 15.07 -25.02 -34.64
N ALA A 725 16.01 -24.44 -35.41
CA ALA A 725 17.45 -24.54 -35.17
C ALA A 725 17.99 -23.48 -34.19
N GLY A 726 17.14 -22.60 -33.67
CA GLY A 726 17.51 -21.49 -32.78
C GLY A 726 17.40 -20.12 -33.44
N TRP A 727 18.06 -19.14 -32.82
CA TRP A 727 18.11 -17.73 -33.21
C TRP A 727 19.22 -17.45 -34.23
N SER A 728 18.95 -16.53 -35.15
CA SER A 728 19.93 -16.05 -36.13
C SER A 728 19.78 -14.55 -36.36
N LEU A 729 20.91 -13.85 -36.44
CA LEU A 729 20.99 -12.47 -36.93
C LEU A 729 21.17 -12.47 -38.44
N SER A 730 20.40 -11.65 -39.15
CA SER A 730 20.58 -11.38 -40.58
C SER A 730 21.00 -9.93 -40.77
N LEU A 731 22.10 -9.70 -41.50
CA LEU A 731 22.50 -8.37 -41.95
C LEU A 731 22.07 -8.21 -43.41
N LEU A 732 21.09 -7.33 -43.63
CA LEU A 732 20.47 -7.11 -44.93
C LEU A 732 20.75 -5.69 -45.40
N GLY A 733 21.06 -5.53 -46.68
CA GLY A 733 21.21 -4.22 -47.30
C GLY A 733 19.87 -3.52 -47.53
N ARG A 734 19.92 -2.30 -48.06
CA ARG A 734 18.73 -1.45 -48.29
C ARG A 734 17.70 -2.05 -49.23
N ASN A 735 18.10 -2.95 -50.13
CA ASN A 735 17.16 -3.64 -51.03
C ASN A 735 16.82 -5.05 -50.53
N GLY A 736 17.28 -5.43 -49.33
CA GLY A 736 17.07 -6.74 -48.74
C GLY A 736 18.11 -7.78 -49.16
N GLU A 737 19.16 -7.38 -49.85
CA GLU A 737 20.27 -8.28 -50.21
C GLU A 737 21.03 -8.76 -48.98
N PRO A 738 21.43 -10.04 -48.90
CA PRO A 738 22.26 -10.51 -47.81
C PRO A 738 23.68 -9.91 -47.88
N LEU A 739 24.17 -9.40 -46.76
CA LEU A 739 25.54 -8.87 -46.66
C LEU A 739 26.44 -9.87 -45.94
N GLY A 740 27.12 -10.72 -46.72
CA GLY A 740 28.06 -11.72 -46.19
C GLY A 740 29.42 -11.17 -45.81
N ASN A 741 30.15 -11.93 -44.99
CA ASN A 741 31.50 -11.64 -44.53
C ASN A 741 31.66 -10.32 -43.75
N ARG A 742 30.59 -9.89 -43.05
CA ARG A 742 30.56 -8.68 -42.23
C ARG A 742 30.72 -9.02 -40.76
N GLN A 743 31.59 -8.27 -40.06
CA GLN A 743 31.74 -8.43 -38.62
C GLN A 743 30.50 -7.90 -37.88
N ILE A 744 30.04 -8.67 -36.89
CA ILE A 744 28.96 -8.32 -35.97
C ILE A 744 29.51 -8.46 -34.55
N GLY A 745 29.52 -7.38 -33.78
CA GLY A 745 29.68 -7.45 -32.33
C GLY A 745 28.32 -7.71 -31.68
N VAL A 746 28.25 -8.62 -30.72
CA VAL A 746 27.05 -8.87 -29.92
C VAL A 746 27.34 -8.63 -28.45
N SER A 747 26.35 -8.14 -27.71
CA SER A 747 26.35 -8.02 -26.26
C SER A 747 25.13 -8.73 -25.72
N LEU A 748 25.36 -9.69 -24.82
CA LEU A 748 24.34 -10.59 -24.28
C LEU A 748 23.95 -10.14 -22.88
N VAL A 749 22.64 -10.07 -22.61
CA VAL A 749 22.09 -9.70 -21.31
C VAL A 749 21.40 -10.91 -20.68
N ASN A 750 21.77 -11.24 -19.45
CA ASN A 750 21.08 -12.23 -18.63
C ASN A 750 20.39 -11.48 -17.45
N PRO A 751 19.11 -11.74 -17.14
CA PRO A 751 18.37 -10.99 -16.12
C PRO A 751 18.94 -11.11 -14.70
N ASP A 752 19.78 -12.11 -14.42
CA ASP A 752 20.42 -12.30 -13.11
C ASP A 752 21.63 -11.38 -12.88
N PHE A 753 22.08 -10.65 -13.92
CA PHE A 753 23.32 -9.88 -13.91
C PHE A 753 23.11 -8.46 -14.45
N THR A 754 23.86 -7.50 -13.91
CA THR A 754 23.93 -6.13 -14.42
C THR A 754 25.03 -5.94 -15.47
N ILE A 755 25.95 -6.92 -15.57
CA ILE A 755 26.98 -6.98 -16.60
C ILE A 755 26.43 -7.56 -17.91
N GLN A 756 27.17 -7.34 -19.00
CA GLN A 756 26.87 -7.92 -20.30
C GLN A 756 28.09 -8.68 -20.82
N LEU A 757 27.86 -9.81 -21.48
CA LEU A 757 28.94 -10.58 -22.10
C LEU A 757 29.08 -10.25 -23.59
N PRO A 758 30.27 -9.83 -24.05
CA PRO A 758 30.50 -9.55 -25.46
C PRO A 758 30.77 -10.84 -26.25
N GLY A 759 30.37 -10.85 -27.52
CA GLY A 759 30.73 -11.85 -28.51
C GLY A 759 31.04 -11.19 -29.86
N ASN A 760 31.89 -11.84 -30.67
CA ASN A 760 32.22 -11.36 -32.02
C ASN A 760 31.91 -12.45 -33.04
N LEU A 761 31.15 -12.08 -34.06
CA LEU A 761 30.66 -12.96 -35.11
C LEU A 761 30.95 -12.35 -36.48
N ARG A 762 30.83 -13.19 -37.51
CA ARG A 762 30.82 -12.81 -38.92
C ARG A 762 29.54 -13.31 -39.56
N THR A 763 28.96 -12.57 -40.50
CA THR A 763 27.92 -13.11 -41.37
C THR A 763 28.49 -14.11 -42.38
N ASP A 764 27.79 -15.22 -42.58
CA ASP A 764 28.04 -16.20 -43.64
C ASP A 764 27.68 -15.63 -45.03
N ASP A 765 27.86 -16.42 -46.09
CA ASP A 765 27.56 -15.99 -47.46
C ASP A 765 26.06 -15.70 -47.69
N SER A 766 25.17 -16.13 -46.79
CA SER A 766 23.75 -15.80 -46.78
C SER A 766 23.41 -14.56 -45.95
N GLY A 767 24.43 -13.85 -45.45
CA GLY A 767 24.27 -12.66 -44.62
C GLY A 767 23.85 -12.97 -43.18
N LYS A 768 24.03 -14.20 -42.70
CA LYS A 768 23.54 -14.66 -41.40
C LYS A 768 24.65 -14.97 -40.40
N ALA A 769 24.39 -14.74 -39.12
CA ALA A 769 25.18 -15.25 -38.01
C ALA A 769 24.27 -16.02 -37.04
N LEU A 770 24.69 -17.22 -36.64
CA LEU A 770 23.91 -18.11 -35.78
C LEU A 770 24.14 -17.75 -34.31
N LEU A 771 23.06 -17.55 -33.54
CA LEU A 771 23.12 -17.26 -32.11
C LEU A 771 22.78 -18.47 -31.22
N GLY A 772 22.28 -19.57 -31.80
CA GLY A 772 21.86 -20.74 -31.06
C GLY A 772 20.55 -20.52 -30.29
N ARG A 773 20.32 -21.23 -29.19
CA ARG A 773 19.03 -21.19 -28.47
C ARG A 773 18.81 -19.93 -27.62
N LEU A 774 19.89 -19.27 -27.19
CA LEU A 774 19.87 -18.12 -26.28
C LEU A 774 19.10 -18.39 -24.97
N ASP A 775 19.13 -19.64 -24.49
CA ASP A 775 18.48 -20.02 -23.23
C ASP A 775 19.06 -19.18 -22.07
N GLY A 776 18.19 -18.58 -21.24
CA GLY A 776 18.59 -17.72 -20.12
C GLY A 776 18.90 -16.26 -20.48
N ILE A 777 18.95 -15.88 -21.76
CA ILE A 777 19.21 -14.50 -22.20
C ILE A 777 17.91 -13.70 -22.26
N SER A 778 17.91 -12.44 -21.81
CA SER A 778 16.76 -11.51 -21.90
C SER A 778 16.84 -10.60 -23.12
N ALA A 779 18.06 -10.21 -23.51
CA ALA A 779 18.27 -9.29 -24.61
C ALA A 779 19.61 -9.52 -25.31
N VAL A 780 19.65 -9.19 -26.60
CA VAL A 780 20.86 -9.17 -27.40
C VAL A 780 20.98 -7.80 -28.05
N THR A 781 22.10 -7.12 -27.84
CA THR A 781 22.46 -5.93 -28.62
C THR A 781 23.47 -6.33 -29.68
N ALA A 782 23.17 -6.08 -30.96
CA ALA A 782 24.05 -6.40 -32.06
C ALA A 782 24.53 -5.12 -32.78
N THR A 783 25.80 -5.08 -33.18
CA THR A 783 26.46 -3.93 -33.77
C THR A 783 27.21 -4.32 -35.04
N SER A 784 26.88 -3.69 -36.17
CA SER A 784 27.61 -3.79 -37.43
C SER A 784 27.41 -2.49 -38.23
N GLY A 785 28.19 -1.46 -37.91
CA GLY A 785 27.98 -0.07 -38.37
C GLY A 785 26.76 0.61 -37.73
N ILE A 786 25.65 -0.12 -37.56
CA ILE A 786 24.47 0.24 -36.78
C ILE A 786 24.35 -0.66 -35.53
N THR A 787 23.88 -0.09 -34.43
CA THR A 787 23.58 -0.81 -33.19
C THR A 787 22.08 -1.05 -33.08
N ARG A 788 21.67 -2.31 -32.85
CA ARG A 788 20.29 -2.73 -32.66
C ARG A 788 20.12 -3.53 -31.36
N PRO A 789 19.27 -3.08 -30.42
CA PRO A 789 18.83 -3.90 -29.32
C PRO A 789 17.67 -4.81 -29.74
N PHE A 790 17.70 -6.06 -29.28
CA PHE A 790 16.62 -7.03 -29.45
C PHE A 790 16.24 -7.60 -28.08
N MET A 791 15.00 -7.34 -27.65
CA MET A 791 14.43 -7.98 -26.47
C MET A 791 13.91 -9.36 -26.86
N LEU A 792 14.39 -10.42 -26.20
CA LEU A 792 13.94 -11.77 -26.50
C LEU A 792 12.56 -12.00 -25.89
N PRO A 793 11.59 -12.55 -26.66
CA PRO A 793 10.23 -12.76 -26.19
C PRO A 793 10.22 -13.82 -25.09
N ARG A 794 9.43 -13.57 -24.05
CA ARG A 794 9.17 -14.48 -22.94
C ARG A 794 7.67 -14.73 -22.86
N SER A 795 7.28 -15.86 -22.30
CA SER A 795 5.89 -16.05 -21.89
C SER A 795 5.54 -14.96 -20.88
N GLN A 796 4.40 -14.31 -21.06
CA GLN A 796 3.91 -13.21 -20.22
C GLN A 796 2.44 -13.46 -19.87
N SER A 797 2.01 -12.98 -18.72
CA SER A 797 0.61 -12.99 -18.28
C SER A 797 0.34 -11.76 -17.42
N SER A 798 -0.84 -11.18 -17.56
CA SER A 798 -1.35 -10.21 -16.59
C SER A 798 -1.80 -10.95 -15.34
N VAL A 799 -1.44 -10.43 -14.17
CA VAL A 799 -1.85 -10.95 -12.87
C VAL A 799 -2.24 -9.76 -12.02
N ASP A 800 -3.43 -9.81 -11.45
CA ASP A 800 -3.93 -8.80 -10.51
C ASP A 800 -2.99 -8.71 -9.31
N GLU A 801 -2.85 -7.52 -8.74
CA GLU A 801 -1.98 -7.30 -7.59
C GLU A 801 -2.62 -7.79 -6.28
N GLU A 802 -3.95 -7.77 -6.20
CA GLU A 802 -4.75 -8.27 -5.09
C GLU A 802 -5.75 -9.34 -5.57
N ILE A 803 -5.75 -10.49 -4.91
CA ILE A 803 -6.71 -11.58 -5.14
C ILE A 803 -7.46 -11.87 -3.84
N HIS A 804 -8.77 -11.68 -3.86
CA HIS A 804 -9.65 -11.96 -2.73
C HIS A 804 -10.48 -13.22 -2.97
N LEU A 805 -10.43 -14.16 -2.03
CA LEU A 805 -11.06 -15.48 -2.13
C LEU A 805 -11.91 -15.80 -0.90
N ALA A 806 -12.96 -16.59 -1.11
CA ALA A 806 -13.65 -17.24 -0.01
C ALA A 806 -12.83 -18.43 0.51
N ALA A 807 -12.85 -18.66 1.82
CA ALA A 807 -12.18 -19.80 2.42
C ALA A 807 -12.69 -21.13 1.81
N GLY A 808 -11.77 -21.94 1.31
CA GLY A 808 -12.07 -23.20 0.61
C GLY A 808 -12.05 -23.10 -0.92
N GLU A 809 -12.04 -21.89 -1.49
CA GLU A 809 -11.78 -21.70 -2.92
C GLU A 809 -10.31 -21.98 -3.27
N VAL A 810 -10.07 -22.27 -4.54
CA VAL A 810 -8.75 -22.58 -5.06
C VAL A 810 -8.13 -21.30 -5.59
N LEU A 811 -6.99 -20.90 -5.03
CA LEU A 811 -6.17 -19.84 -5.64
C LEU A 811 -5.55 -20.40 -6.92
N ARG A 812 -5.75 -19.72 -8.05
CA ARG A 812 -5.05 -20.03 -9.30
C ARG A 812 -4.20 -18.86 -9.74
N LEU A 813 -2.93 -19.12 -10.02
CA LEU A 813 -1.98 -18.15 -10.56
C LEU A 813 -1.41 -18.68 -11.87
N PRO A 814 -1.17 -17.83 -12.88
CA PRO A 814 -0.58 -18.28 -14.12
C PRO A 814 0.84 -18.79 -13.89
N TRP A 815 1.19 -19.88 -14.58
CA TRP A 815 2.51 -20.49 -14.51
C TRP A 815 3.20 -20.45 -15.87
N LEU A 816 4.23 -19.60 -15.99
CA LEU A 816 4.87 -19.27 -17.28
C LEU A 816 6.20 -20.01 -17.52
N LEU A 817 6.70 -20.74 -16.52
CA LEU A 817 7.98 -21.47 -16.64
C LEU A 817 7.77 -22.77 -17.40
N ALA A 818 8.47 -22.90 -18.53
CA ALA A 818 8.50 -24.11 -19.33
C ALA A 818 9.38 -25.19 -18.68
N GLU A 819 8.80 -26.37 -18.49
CA GLU A 819 9.42 -27.71 -18.53
C GLU A 819 10.00 -28.42 -17.28
N GLU A 820 9.97 -27.91 -16.04
CA GLU A 820 10.36 -28.77 -14.89
C GLU A 820 9.50 -28.60 -13.62
N GLU A 821 8.99 -29.72 -13.08
CA GLU A 821 8.31 -29.80 -11.77
C GLU A 821 9.22 -29.33 -10.61
N ASP A 822 10.54 -29.48 -10.73
CA ASP A 822 11.49 -28.94 -9.74
C ASP A 822 11.67 -27.42 -9.85
N GLY A 823 11.40 -26.81 -11.01
CA GLY A 823 11.39 -25.36 -11.20
C GLY A 823 10.27 -24.64 -10.43
N ALA A 824 9.17 -25.34 -10.13
CA ALA A 824 8.10 -24.85 -9.28
C ALA A 824 8.56 -24.55 -7.85
N LYS A 825 9.52 -25.33 -7.33
CA LYS A 825 10.07 -25.14 -5.97
C LYS A 825 10.99 -23.92 -5.85
N SER A 826 11.63 -23.52 -6.94
CA SER A 826 12.50 -22.33 -6.98
C SER A 826 11.82 -21.07 -7.49
N GLY A 827 10.69 -21.21 -8.20
CA GLY A 827 10.03 -20.10 -8.90
C GLY A 827 8.71 -19.62 -8.32
N PHE A 828 8.22 -20.27 -7.27
CA PHE A 828 7.05 -19.85 -6.52
C PHE A 828 7.29 -19.96 -5.01
N SER A 829 6.81 -18.97 -4.27
CA SER A 829 6.60 -19.13 -2.83
C SER A 829 5.33 -18.40 -2.39
N LEU A 830 4.64 -18.98 -1.43
CA LEU A 830 3.49 -18.38 -0.78
C LEU A 830 3.81 -18.20 0.69
N ILE A 831 3.74 -16.98 1.20
CA ILE A 831 4.13 -16.66 2.58
C ILE A 831 2.94 -16.05 3.29
N GLU A 832 2.58 -16.59 4.46
CA GLU A 832 1.56 -16.01 5.33
C GLU A 832 2.07 -14.70 5.94
N VAL A 833 1.25 -13.65 5.84
CA VAL A 833 1.53 -12.32 6.38
C VAL A 833 0.53 -12.01 7.50
N ARG A 834 1.03 -11.48 8.61
CA ARG A 834 0.19 -10.97 9.71
C ARG A 834 0.72 -9.63 10.19
N GLY A 835 -0.13 -8.61 10.21
CA GLY A 835 0.28 -7.26 10.62
C GLY A 835 1.49 -6.73 9.84
N GLY A 836 1.64 -7.13 8.57
CA GLY A 836 2.77 -6.77 7.70
C GLY A 836 4.06 -7.59 7.90
N ALA A 837 4.06 -8.63 8.75
CA ALA A 837 5.23 -9.48 8.98
C ALA A 837 5.05 -10.89 8.40
N PHE A 838 6.11 -11.45 7.81
CA PHE A 838 6.14 -12.83 7.34
C PHE A 838 6.16 -13.83 8.50
N VAL A 839 5.24 -14.78 8.48
CA VAL A 839 5.03 -15.74 9.57
C VAL A 839 5.54 -17.13 9.23
N ARG A 840 5.12 -17.68 8.09
CA ARG A 840 5.54 -19.01 7.59
C ARG A 840 5.34 -19.14 6.08
N THR A 841 6.11 -20.02 5.45
CA THR A 841 5.87 -20.44 4.07
C THR A 841 4.77 -21.49 4.02
N ILE A 842 3.85 -21.35 3.07
CA ILE A 842 2.83 -22.35 2.75
C ILE A 842 3.39 -23.26 1.69
N THR A 843 3.37 -24.57 1.95
CA THR A 843 3.86 -25.60 1.01
C THR A 843 2.80 -26.65 0.70
N GLU A 844 1.73 -26.66 1.49
CA GLU A 844 0.62 -27.59 1.40
C GLU A 844 -0.36 -27.18 0.31
N GLY A 845 -0.95 -28.17 -0.38
CA GLY A 845 -2.04 -27.94 -1.33
C GLY A 845 -1.62 -27.25 -2.64
N ILE A 846 -0.33 -27.05 -2.88
CA ILE A 846 0.22 -26.49 -4.13
C ILE A 846 0.36 -27.60 -5.18
N ALA A 847 -0.22 -27.39 -6.36
CA ALA A 847 -0.09 -28.29 -7.51
C ALA A 847 -0.10 -27.50 -8.82
N LEU A 848 0.51 -28.07 -9.88
CA LEU A 848 0.35 -27.55 -11.24
C LEU A 848 -0.85 -28.26 -11.89
N GLU A 849 -1.90 -27.50 -12.20
CA GLU A 849 -3.16 -28.00 -12.78
C GLU A 849 -3.55 -27.12 -13.96
N ASP A 850 -3.84 -27.71 -15.12
CA ASP A 850 -4.32 -27.00 -16.32
C ASP A 850 -3.45 -25.79 -16.74
N GLY A 851 -2.12 -25.93 -16.61
CA GLY A 851 -1.16 -24.87 -16.97
C GLY A 851 -1.14 -23.68 -16.00
N ALA A 852 -1.77 -23.81 -14.83
CA ALA A 852 -1.75 -22.82 -13.76
C ALA A 852 -1.27 -23.46 -12.45
N LEU A 853 -0.70 -22.62 -11.58
CA LEU A 853 -0.40 -23.00 -10.22
C LEU A 853 -1.69 -22.92 -9.40
N ALA A 854 -2.12 -24.04 -8.82
CA ALA A 854 -3.30 -24.15 -7.98
C ALA A 854 -2.89 -24.33 -6.52
N VAL A 855 -3.48 -23.54 -5.61
CA VAL A 855 -3.29 -23.69 -4.15
C VAL A 855 -4.64 -23.96 -3.50
N LYS A 856 -4.77 -25.16 -2.93
CA LYS A 856 -6.02 -25.66 -2.32
C LYS A 856 -5.94 -25.63 -0.80
N GLY A 857 -7.06 -25.32 -0.15
CA GLY A 857 -7.19 -25.40 1.30
C GLY A 857 -6.49 -24.28 2.06
N LEU A 858 -6.32 -23.11 1.43
CA LEU A 858 -5.85 -21.92 2.13
C LEU A 858 -6.82 -21.54 3.25
N ALA A 859 -6.27 -21.33 4.45
CA ALA A 859 -7.03 -20.86 5.59
C ALA A 859 -7.34 -19.36 5.44
N ALA A 860 -8.25 -18.85 6.27
CA ALA A 860 -8.48 -17.41 6.32
C ALA A 860 -7.21 -16.68 6.80
N GLY A 861 -6.83 -15.61 6.11
CA GLY A 861 -5.63 -14.82 6.35
C GLY A 861 -5.17 -14.05 5.11
N THR A 862 -4.06 -13.34 5.25
CA THR A 862 -3.37 -12.65 4.15
C THR A 862 -2.09 -13.41 3.80
N TYR A 863 -1.79 -13.50 2.50
CA TYR A 863 -0.62 -14.18 1.97
C TYR A 863 0.03 -13.34 0.87
N GLU A 864 1.33 -13.47 0.70
CA GLU A 864 2.07 -12.92 -0.44
C GLU A 864 2.56 -14.07 -1.31
N ALA A 865 2.13 -14.07 -2.57
CA ALA A 865 2.55 -15.00 -3.61
C ALA A 865 3.66 -14.37 -4.45
N PHE A 866 4.86 -14.93 -4.36
CA PHE A 866 5.99 -14.50 -5.16
C PHE A 866 6.17 -15.39 -6.37
N LEU A 867 6.16 -14.79 -7.56
CA LEU A 867 6.28 -15.48 -8.85
C LEU A 867 7.58 -15.07 -9.54
N THR A 868 8.32 -16.03 -10.11
CA THR A 868 9.48 -15.74 -10.95
C THR A 868 9.08 -14.91 -12.16
N GLY A 869 9.88 -13.87 -12.45
CA GLY A 869 9.62 -12.95 -13.55
C GLY A 869 8.76 -11.75 -13.17
N ARG A 870 8.22 -11.72 -11.93
CA ARG A 870 7.56 -10.54 -11.35
C ARG A 870 8.40 -9.98 -10.21
N GLU A 871 8.49 -8.65 -10.12
CA GLU A 871 9.23 -7.97 -9.05
C GLU A 871 8.39 -7.91 -7.76
N GLU A 872 7.14 -7.46 -7.87
CA GLU A 872 6.20 -7.34 -6.75
C GLU A 872 5.41 -8.64 -6.52
N PRO A 873 5.11 -9.02 -5.26
CA PRO A 873 4.24 -10.14 -4.97
C PRO A 873 2.79 -9.87 -5.37
N VAL A 874 2.01 -10.94 -5.48
CA VAL A 874 0.54 -10.88 -5.53
C VAL A 874 0.03 -11.05 -4.10
N THR A 875 -0.75 -10.10 -3.61
CA THR A 875 -1.39 -10.21 -2.29
C THR A 875 -2.64 -11.07 -2.42
N VAL A 876 -2.75 -12.10 -1.60
CA VAL A 876 -3.89 -13.01 -1.58
C VAL A 876 -4.58 -12.91 -0.24
N ARG A 877 -5.88 -12.58 -0.24
CA ARG A 877 -6.69 -12.47 0.97
C ARG A 877 -7.77 -13.53 0.95
N VAL A 878 -7.79 -14.34 2.00
CA VAL A 878 -8.77 -15.41 2.16
C VAL A 878 -9.59 -15.11 3.40
N ALA A 879 -10.92 -15.15 3.29
CA ALA A 879 -11.78 -15.00 4.45
C ALA A 879 -12.96 -15.97 4.42
N ALA A 880 -13.46 -16.33 5.61
CA ALA A 880 -14.73 -17.02 5.76
C ALA A 880 -15.84 -15.99 6.03
N GLY A 881 -17.00 -16.16 5.40
CA GLY A 881 -18.11 -15.21 5.52
C GLY A 881 -19.28 -15.56 4.61
N LYS A 882 -20.28 -14.67 4.58
CA LYS A 882 -21.44 -14.78 3.68
C LYS A 882 -21.21 -13.90 2.46
N VAL A 883 -21.48 -14.42 1.26
CA VAL A 883 -21.36 -13.66 0.01
C VAL A 883 -22.66 -12.91 -0.28
N VAL A 884 -22.55 -11.61 -0.55
CA VAL A 884 -23.66 -10.72 -0.96
C VAL A 884 -23.11 -9.74 -1.99
N ASP A 885 -23.75 -9.63 -3.17
CA ASP A 885 -23.35 -8.70 -4.24
C ASP A 885 -21.85 -8.72 -4.60
N GLY A 886 -21.28 -9.93 -4.75
CA GLY A 886 -19.86 -10.10 -5.09
C GLY A 886 -18.90 -9.84 -3.92
N HIS A 887 -19.41 -9.50 -2.73
CA HIS A 887 -18.60 -9.25 -1.54
C HIS A 887 -18.77 -10.36 -0.51
N LEU A 888 -17.67 -10.84 0.05
CA LEU A 888 -17.66 -11.71 1.22
C LEU A 888 -17.65 -10.89 2.51
N LEU A 889 -18.61 -11.17 3.39
CA LEU A 889 -18.87 -10.41 4.60
C LEU A 889 -18.63 -11.25 5.85
N ASN A 890 -17.82 -10.74 6.76
CA ASN A 890 -17.72 -11.27 8.12
C ASN A 890 -17.76 -10.15 9.16
N ASN A 891 -17.38 -10.44 10.41
CA ASN A 891 -17.43 -9.46 11.48
C ASN A 891 -16.31 -8.41 11.42
N ALA A 892 -15.16 -8.74 10.83
CA ALA A 892 -13.96 -7.91 10.80
C ALA A 892 -13.83 -7.10 9.50
N VAL A 893 -14.14 -7.72 8.36
CA VAL A 893 -13.92 -7.16 7.02
C VAL A 893 -15.06 -7.48 6.06
N SER A 894 -15.13 -6.68 4.99
CA SER A 894 -15.87 -6.94 3.77
C SER A 894 -14.86 -6.98 2.61
N LEU A 895 -14.83 -8.09 1.87
CA LEU A 895 -13.90 -8.31 0.75
C LEU A 895 -14.70 -8.41 -0.55
N GLU A 896 -14.43 -7.54 -1.53
CA GLU A 896 -14.87 -7.78 -2.91
C GLU A 896 -14.14 -9.01 -3.45
N LEU A 897 -14.85 -10.01 -3.98
CA LEU A 897 -14.25 -11.25 -4.47
C LEU A 897 -13.68 -11.07 -5.88
N SER A 898 -12.47 -11.58 -6.10
CA SER A 898 -11.84 -11.60 -7.43
C SER A 898 -12.44 -12.68 -8.33
N THR A 899 -12.27 -12.54 -9.65
CA THR A 899 -12.57 -13.63 -10.59
C THR A 899 -11.48 -14.70 -10.50
N PRO A 900 -11.82 -15.96 -10.17
CA PRO A 900 -10.84 -16.90 -9.61
C PRO A 900 -9.91 -17.58 -10.62
N ASP A 901 -10.24 -17.59 -11.92
CA ASP A 901 -9.56 -18.43 -12.90
C ASP A 901 -8.86 -17.60 -14.00
N PRO A 902 -7.52 -17.50 -14.00
CA PRO A 902 -6.78 -16.77 -15.03
C PRO A 902 -6.79 -17.51 -16.37
N LEU A 903 -6.91 -16.77 -17.47
CA LEU A 903 -6.79 -17.32 -18.82
C LEU A 903 -5.36 -17.88 -19.03
N ALA A 904 -5.24 -19.10 -19.55
CA ALA A 904 -3.93 -19.72 -19.78
C ALA A 904 -3.84 -20.42 -21.13
N VAL A 905 -2.70 -20.26 -21.82
CA VAL A 905 -2.32 -21.09 -22.97
C VAL A 905 -1.57 -22.31 -22.45
N THR A 906 -2.23 -23.47 -22.42
CA THR A 906 -1.70 -24.68 -21.78
C THR A 906 -0.87 -25.55 -22.71
N GLY A 907 -0.92 -25.28 -24.02
CA GLY A 907 -0.09 -25.97 -24.98
C GLY A 907 -0.36 -25.58 -26.43
N MET A 908 0.57 -25.95 -27.30
CA MET A 908 0.43 -25.85 -28.74
C MET A 908 0.88 -27.17 -29.36
N THR A 909 0.04 -27.77 -30.19
CA THR A 909 0.36 -29.00 -30.91
C THR A 909 0.29 -28.78 -32.42
N SER A 910 1.20 -29.41 -33.16
CA SER A 910 1.10 -29.48 -34.62
C SER A 910 0.39 -30.77 -35.01
N GLY A 911 -0.49 -30.70 -36.00
CA GLY A 911 -1.27 -31.85 -36.43
C GLY A 911 -2.02 -31.60 -37.73
N THR A 912 -2.95 -32.52 -38.04
CA THR A 912 -3.87 -32.35 -39.16
C THR A 912 -5.27 -32.04 -38.63
N PHE A 913 -5.90 -31.03 -39.20
CA PHE A 913 -7.26 -30.61 -38.85
C PHE A 913 -8.16 -30.75 -40.08
N SER A 914 -9.37 -31.26 -39.89
CA SER A 914 -10.37 -31.31 -40.96
C SER A 914 -11.26 -30.08 -40.85
N LEU A 915 -11.24 -29.21 -41.87
CA LEU A 915 -12.07 -28.01 -41.87
C LEU A 915 -13.56 -28.41 -41.90
N PRO A 916 -14.44 -27.75 -41.13
CA PRO A 916 -15.88 -28.01 -41.19
C PRO A 916 -16.40 -27.90 -42.62
N GLY A 917 -17.03 -28.97 -43.13
CA GLY A 917 -17.55 -29.03 -44.50
C GLY A 917 -16.56 -29.48 -45.59
N THR A 918 -15.36 -29.93 -45.23
CA THR A 918 -14.42 -30.56 -46.19
C THR A 918 -13.76 -31.82 -45.61
N ASP A 919 -13.67 -32.90 -46.41
CA ASP A 919 -12.94 -34.13 -46.05
C ASP A 919 -11.42 -34.03 -46.25
N LYS A 920 -10.87 -32.82 -46.48
CA LYS A 920 -9.44 -32.61 -46.71
C LYS A 920 -8.74 -32.24 -45.41
N PRO A 921 -7.79 -33.05 -44.92
CA PRO A 921 -6.93 -32.66 -43.81
C PRO A 921 -6.00 -31.54 -44.25
N VAL A 922 -5.90 -30.49 -43.42
CA VAL A 922 -4.90 -29.42 -43.55
C VAL A 922 -3.93 -29.48 -42.37
N GLU A 923 -2.67 -29.13 -42.58
CA GLU A 923 -1.74 -28.94 -41.48
C GLU A 923 -2.21 -27.74 -40.64
N ALA A 924 -2.25 -27.93 -39.32
CA ALA A 924 -2.73 -26.93 -38.38
C ALA A 924 -1.90 -26.92 -37.10
N LEU A 925 -1.81 -25.73 -36.51
CA LEU A 925 -1.38 -25.55 -35.13
C LEU A 925 -2.63 -25.45 -34.25
N THR A 926 -2.75 -26.31 -33.26
CA THR A 926 -3.84 -26.32 -32.29
C THR A 926 -3.35 -25.73 -30.98
N PHE A 927 -3.96 -24.64 -30.54
CA PHE A 927 -3.69 -24.00 -29.25
C PHE A 927 -4.70 -24.50 -28.22
N HIS A 928 -4.23 -24.92 -27.05
CA HIS A 928 -5.06 -25.32 -25.92
C HIS A 928 -5.19 -24.14 -24.96
N ILE A 929 -6.42 -23.70 -24.70
CA ILE A 929 -6.71 -22.56 -23.84
C ILE A 929 -7.54 -23.06 -22.66
N ALA A 930 -7.01 -22.89 -21.44
CA ALA A 930 -7.75 -23.13 -20.21
C ALA A 930 -8.47 -21.87 -19.73
N HIS A 931 -9.56 -22.05 -19.00
CA HIS A 931 -10.39 -20.97 -18.43
C HIS A 931 -10.96 -19.98 -19.47
N ALA A 932 -11.13 -20.42 -20.71
CA ALA A 932 -11.76 -19.61 -21.74
C ALA A 932 -13.24 -19.35 -21.42
N THR A 933 -13.65 -18.09 -21.52
CA THR A 933 -15.04 -17.64 -21.43
C THR A 933 -15.54 -17.23 -22.82
N LYS A 934 -16.83 -16.85 -22.91
CA LYS A 934 -17.40 -16.27 -24.15
C LYS A 934 -16.71 -14.98 -24.60
N ASP A 935 -16.01 -14.30 -23.67
CA ASP A 935 -15.35 -13.01 -23.90
C ASP A 935 -13.84 -13.20 -24.18
N THR A 936 -13.34 -14.44 -24.14
CA THR A 936 -11.94 -14.77 -24.46
C THR A 936 -11.63 -14.52 -25.92
N ARG A 937 -10.49 -13.86 -26.16
CA ARG A 937 -9.98 -13.52 -27.49
C ARG A 937 -8.61 -14.13 -27.70
N VAL A 938 -8.35 -14.57 -28.93
CA VAL A 938 -7.06 -15.14 -29.33
C VAL A 938 -6.51 -14.37 -30.53
N HIS A 939 -5.36 -13.72 -30.36
CA HIS A 939 -4.65 -13.04 -31.43
C HIS A 939 -3.50 -13.91 -31.94
N VAL A 940 -3.46 -14.14 -33.26
CA VAL A 940 -2.37 -14.85 -33.92
C VAL A 940 -1.68 -13.88 -34.86
N MET A 941 -0.40 -13.57 -34.57
CA MET A 941 0.41 -12.67 -35.38
C MET A 941 1.56 -13.43 -36.02
N VAL A 942 1.85 -13.10 -37.29
CA VAL A 942 2.92 -13.74 -38.07
C VAL A 942 3.86 -12.65 -38.56
N SER A 943 5.14 -12.80 -38.24
CA SER A 943 6.22 -11.92 -38.68
C SER A 943 7.41 -12.73 -39.17
N ARG A 944 8.17 -12.18 -40.12
CA ARG A 944 9.42 -12.79 -40.60
C ARG A 944 10.57 -12.60 -39.60
N PHE A 945 10.64 -11.40 -39.03
CA PHE A 945 11.62 -11.05 -38.00
C PHE A 945 10.95 -10.94 -36.64
N LEU A 946 11.74 -10.90 -35.59
CA LEU A 946 11.27 -10.55 -34.25
C LEU A 946 10.52 -9.21 -34.33
N PRO A 947 9.24 -9.15 -33.93
CA PRO A 947 8.46 -7.91 -33.98
C PRO A 947 9.14 -6.79 -33.18
N ALA A 948 9.12 -5.59 -33.75
CA ALA A 948 9.64 -4.39 -33.05
C ALA A 948 8.59 -3.73 -32.15
N PHE A 949 7.32 -4.07 -32.33
CA PHE A 949 6.19 -3.53 -31.57
C PHE A 949 5.55 -4.71 -30.84
N ASP A 950 5.50 -4.63 -29.51
CA ASP A 950 5.02 -5.71 -28.66
C ASP A 950 3.50 -5.66 -28.57
N ALA A 951 2.84 -6.67 -29.16
CA ALA A 951 1.39 -6.76 -29.15
C ALA A 951 0.82 -7.03 -27.76
N PHE A 952 1.57 -7.69 -26.87
CA PHE A 952 1.11 -7.95 -25.50
C PHE A 952 0.98 -6.63 -24.73
N GLU A 953 2.01 -5.77 -24.79
CA GLU A 953 1.96 -4.44 -24.15
C GLU A 953 0.89 -3.55 -24.80
N GLU A 954 0.78 -3.56 -26.13
CA GLU A 954 -0.13 -2.66 -26.86
C GLU A 954 -1.61 -3.08 -26.78
N LEU A 955 -1.94 -4.36 -26.57
CA LEU A 955 -3.33 -4.86 -26.54
C LEU A 955 -3.78 -5.43 -25.18
N GLY A 956 -2.83 -5.70 -24.28
CA GLY A 956 -3.06 -6.33 -22.97
C GLY A 956 -3.26 -5.36 -21.80
N ASN A 957 -3.20 -4.04 -22.05
CA ASN A 957 -3.42 -3.02 -21.01
C ASN A 957 -4.92 -2.86 -20.68
N ASP A 958 -5.45 -3.83 -19.93
CA ASP A 958 -6.82 -3.86 -19.40
C ASP A 958 -6.79 -3.62 -17.88
N SER A 959 -6.16 -2.55 -17.39
CA SER A 959 -6.09 -2.28 -15.94
C SER A 959 -7.50 -2.09 -15.36
N MET A 960 -8.07 -3.15 -14.81
CA MET A 960 -9.28 -3.12 -14.01
C MET A 960 -8.92 -2.65 -12.59
N PRO A 961 -9.85 -2.03 -11.87
CA PRO A 961 -9.61 -1.71 -10.47
C PRO A 961 -9.38 -3.00 -9.67
N GLU A 962 -8.38 -2.97 -8.79
CA GLU A 962 -8.13 -4.03 -7.83
C GLU A 962 -9.33 -4.20 -6.88
N PRO A 963 -9.63 -5.44 -6.43
CA PRO A 963 -10.76 -5.69 -5.55
C PRO A 963 -10.62 -4.94 -4.23
N GLU A 964 -11.73 -4.36 -3.74
CA GLU A 964 -11.71 -3.54 -2.53
C GLU A 964 -11.80 -4.37 -1.23
N LEU A 965 -11.06 -3.94 -0.19
CA LEU A 965 -11.20 -4.41 1.19
C LEU A 965 -11.67 -3.26 2.07
N THR A 966 -12.77 -3.47 2.81
CA THR A 966 -13.26 -2.51 3.79
C THR A 966 -13.30 -3.13 5.20
N PRO A 967 -12.61 -2.56 6.21
CA PRO A 967 -12.75 -2.99 7.59
C PRO A 967 -14.14 -2.61 8.12
N ASN A 968 -14.77 -3.51 8.86
CA ASN A 968 -16.08 -3.25 9.45
C ASN A 968 -15.92 -2.52 10.79
N ILE A 969 -16.60 -1.39 10.93
CA ILE A 969 -16.57 -0.61 12.17
C ILE A 969 -17.38 -1.33 13.25
N TRP A 970 -16.71 -1.72 14.35
CA TRP A 970 -17.38 -2.27 15.53
C TRP A 970 -17.94 -1.14 16.41
N ARG A 971 -19.22 -1.27 16.80
CA ARG A 971 -19.96 -0.27 17.59
C ARG A 971 -20.60 -0.92 18.82
N PRO A 972 -19.80 -1.27 19.84
CA PRO A 972 -20.29 -1.93 21.04
C PRO A 972 -21.23 -1.02 21.84
N SER A 973 -22.06 -1.60 22.70
CA SER A 973 -22.70 -0.88 23.80
C SER A 973 -21.65 -0.37 24.79
N LEU A 974 -21.89 0.79 25.38
CA LEU A 974 -20.91 1.47 26.24
C LEU A 974 -21.42 1.59 27.66
N TYR A 975 -20.52 1.42 28.63
CA TYR A 975 -20.86 1.43 30.06
C TYR A 975 -19.99 2.45 30.78
N GLN A 976 -20.62 3.44 31.39
CA GLN A 976 -19.95 4.47 32.17
C GLN A 976 -20.43 4.39 33.63
N SER A 977 -19.53 4.02 34.53
CA SER A 977 -19.85 3.81 35.94
C SER A 977 -19.50 5.02 36.82
N ALA A 978 -20.29 5.21 37.89
CA ALA A 978 -19.97 6.00 39.08
C ALA A 978 -19.60 7.49 38.87
N ARG A 979 -20.27 8.16 37.91
CA ARG A 979 -20.18 9.62 37.77
C ARG A 979 -20.78 10.32 38.99
N THR A 980 -20.11 11.35 39.48
CA THR A 980 -20.71 12.23 40.49
C THR A 980 -21.77 13.10 39.82
N ILE A 981 -22.99 13.13 40.36
CA ILE A 981 -24.03 14.04 39.88
C ILE A 981 -23.81 15.44 40.46
N GLY A 982 -24.15 16.48 39.68
CA GLY A 982 -24.07 17.87 40.15
C GLY A 982 -24.97 18.12 41.36
N GLU A 983 -24.57 19.05 42.23
CA GLU A 983 -25.28 19.29 43.50
C GLU A 983 -26.73 19.74 43.32
N GLU A 984 -27.01 20.54 42.28
CA GLU A 984 -28.36 20.99 41.95
C GLU A 984 -29.26 19.83 41.49
N TYR A 985 -28.75 18.96 40.62
CA TYR A 985 -29.48 17.78 40.16
C TYR A 985 -29.73 16.80 41.32
N ARG A 986 -28.73 16.61 42.20
CA ARG A 986 -28.87 15.84 43.44
C ARG A 986 -29.98 16.43 44.32
N TYR A 987 -29.97 17.73 44.56
CA TYR A 987 -30.97 18.42 45.38
C TYR A 987 -32.39 18.25 44.83
N VAL A 988 -32.58 18.38 43.50
CA VAL A 988 -33.89 18.20 42.86
C VAL A 988 -34.42 16.78 43.04
N LEU A 989 -33.57 15.77 42.82
CA LEU A 989 -33.95 14.36 42.98
C LEU A 989 -34.27 14.01 44.43
N GLU A 990 -33.42 14.42 45.38
CA GLU A 990 -33.62 14.20 46.81
C GLU A 990 -34.93 14.85 47.27
N ARG A 991 -35.18 16.11 46.90
CA ARG A 991 -36.42 16.82 47.24
C ARG A 991 -37.68 16.17 46.67
N ARG A 992 -37.61 15.61 45.46
CA ARG A 992 -38.74 14.90 44.83
C ARG A 992 -39.05 13.57 45.53
N SER A 993 -38.04 12.92 46.09
CA SER A 993 -38.16 11.64 46.82
C SER A 993 -38.53 11.77 48.30
N HIS A 994 -38.33 12.96 48.89
CA HIS A 994 -38.69 13.21 50.29
C HIS A 994 -40.22 13.17 50.50
N ARG A 995 -40.64 12.52 51.60
CA ARG A 995 -42.03 12.56 52.09
C ARG A 995 -42.46 14.01 52.28
N VAL A 996 -43.44 14.44 51.48
CA VAL A 996 -44.05 15.76 51.59
C VAL A 996 -44.87 15.81 52.86
N PHE A 997 -44.36 16.46 53.91
CA PHE A 997 -45.17 16.83 55.07
C PHE A 997 -46.06 18.03 54.71
N ALA A 998 -47.26 18.10 55.27
CA ALA A 998 -48.09 19.30 55.16
C ALA A 998 -47.28 20.50 55.69
N GLY A 999 -47.04 21.48 54.82
CA GLY A 999 -46.22 22.64 55.16
C GLY A 999 -46.83 23.45 56.30
N ASN A 1000 -45.95 24.04 57.12
CA ASN A 1000 -46.34 25.05 58.11
C ASN A 1000 -47.06 26.20 57.39
N LEU A 1001 -48.31 26.48 57.77
CA LEU A 1001 -49.17 27.54 57.21
C LEU A 1001 -48.82 28.95 57.73
N LEU A 1002 -47.73 29.09 58.49
CA LEU A 1002 -47.26 30.40 58.93
C LEU A 1002 -46.65 31.20 57.77
N PRO A 1003 -46.92 32.52 57.68
CA PRO A 1003 -46.27 33.39 56.71
C PRO A 1003 -44.75 33.40 56.90
N ARG A 1004 -44.01 33.38 55.79
CA ARG A 1004 -42.54 33.36 55.78
C ARG A 1004 -41.97 34.55 56.59
N PRO A 1005 -41.05 34.32 57.55
CA PRO A 1005 -40.24 35.41 58.10
C PRO A 1005 -39.35 35.97 56.98
N GLY A 1006 -39.42 37.28 56.75
CA GLY A 1006 -38.50 37.96 55.85
C GLY A 1006 -37.10 38.02 56.46
N LEU A 1007 -36.13 37.37 55.83
CA LEU A 1007 -34.72 37.42 56.20
C LEU A 1007 -33.94 38.24 55.16
N LEU A 1008 -34.06 39.56 55.29
CA LEU A 1008 -33.01 40.49 54.92
C LEU A 1008 -32.60 41.18 56.22
N LEU A 1009 -31.51 40.72 56.84
CA LEU A 1009 -30.73 41.47 57.82
C LEU A 1009 -29.35 40.80 57.98
N ASN A 1010 -28.36 41.39 57.30
CA ASN A 1010 -26.91 41.21 57.39
C ASN A 1010 -26.26 39.89 56.94
N PRO A 1011 -25.52 39.88 55.81
CA PRO A 1011 -24.64 38.75 55.47
C PRO A 1011 -23.38 38.78 56.34
N TRP A 1012 -23.13 37.72 57.09
CA TRP A 1012 -21.78 37.34 57.49
C TRP A 1012 -21.23 36.36 56.45
N ALA A 1013 -20.11 36.73 55.83
CA ALA A 1013 -19.36 35.85 54.93
C ALA A 1013 -18.70 34.75 55.77
N ILE A 1014 -19.04 33.47 55.49
CA ILE A 1014 -18.47 32.32 56.21
C ILE A 1014 -17.36 31.62 55.41
N ALA A 1015 -17.20 31.86 54.10
CA ALA A 1015 -15.99 31.52 53.33
C ALA A 1015 -16.11 32.03 51.88
N ASP A 1016 -14.96 32.28 51.25
CA ASP A 1016 -14.84 32.48 49.80
C ASP A 1016 -15.06 31.15 49.07
N THR A 1017 -15.78 31.19 47.96
CA THR A 1017 -15.99 30.05 47.06
C THR A 1017 -14.84 30.00 46.05
N SER A 1018 -13.91 29.05 46.19
CA SER A 1018 -12.94 28.75 45.15
C SER A 1018 -13.51 27.69 44.20
N THR A 1019 -13.64 28.03 42.93
CA THR A 1019 -13.95 27.05 41.87
C THR A 1019 -12.66 26.30 41.53
N GLU A 1020 -12.50 25.06 42.01
CA GLU A 1020 -11.46 24.17 41.50
C GLU A 1020 -11.93 23.58 40.16
N LYS A 1021 -11.19 23.88 39.10
CA LYS A 1021 -11.28 23.14 37.84
C LYS A 1021 -10.60 21.79 38.07
N GLN A 1022 -11.39 20.74 38.13
CA GLN A 1022 -10.87 19.37 38.12
C GLN A 1022 -10.67 18.96 36.67
N ASP A 1023 -9.41 18.90 36.23
CA ASP A 1023 -9.08 18.24 34.98
C ASP A 1023 -9.37 16.75 35.14
N ALA A 1024 -10.23 16.21 34.27
CA ALA A 1024 -10.43 14.78 34.18
C ALA A 1024 -9.07 14.13 33.85
N ALA A 1025 -8.69 13.09 34.61
CA ALA A 1025 -7.64 12.19 34.17
C ALA A 1025 -8.09 11.59 32.84
N GLY A 1026 -7.51 12.08 31.74
CA GLY A 1026 -7.81 11.61 30.41
C GLY A 1026 -7.53 10.12 30.34
N SER A 1027 -8.59 9.32 30.20
CA SER A 1027 -8.50 8.02 29.58
C SER A 1027 -7.95 8.24 28.17
N GLY A 1028 -6.65 8.02 28.01
CA GLY A 1028 -5.94 8.19 26.76
C GLY A 1028 -6.43 7.18 25.74
N GLN A 1029 -7.38 7.59 24.91
CA GLN A 1029 -7.66 7.02 23.60
C GLN A 1029 -8.37 8.09 22.74
N LEU A 1030 -7.56 8.99 22.17
CA LEU A 1030 -7.95 9.79 21.01
C LEU A 1030 -6.74 9.79 20.09
N GLY A 1031 -6.92 9.20 18.90
CA GLY A 1031 -5.91 9.13 17.87
C GLY A 1031 -5.48 10.53 17.42
N HIS A 1032 -4.20 10.65 17.11
CA HIS A 1032 -3.61 11.82 16.50
C HIS A 1032 -4.32 12.17 15.18
N LEU A 1033 -5.01 13.31 15.15
CA LEU A 1033 -5.26 14.08 13.94
C LEU A 1033 -4.46 15.38 14.07
N THR A 1034 -3.44 15.50 13.22
CA THR A 1034 -2.61 16.70 13.06
C THR A 1034 -3.46 17.88 12.58
N SER A 1035 -3.66 18.87 13.45
CA SER A 1035 -4.14 20.20 13.06
C SER A 1035 -2.94 21.10 12.76
N LEU A 1036 -2.72 21.40 11.48
CA LEU A 1036 -1.90 22.51 11.03
C LEU A 1036 -2.68 23.81 11.26
N THR A 1037 -2.18 24.67 12.13
CA THR A 1037 -2.60 26.07 12.25
C THR A 1037 -1.74 26.91 11.32
N GLU A 1038 -2.32 27.41 10.22
CA GLU A 1038 -1.75 28.50 9.42
C GLU A 1038 -2.35 29.83 9.90
N GLU A 1039 -1.50 30.72 10.40
CA GLU A 1039 -1.71 32.16 10.31
C GLU A 1039 -0.97 32.65 9.04
N CYS A 1040 -1.71 33.39 8.19
CA CYS A 1040 -1.36 33.99 6.89
C CYS A 1040 -1.43 33.09 5.64
#